data_AF-A0A7G8W5H2-F1
#
_entry.id   AF-A0A7G8W5H2-F1
#
_cell.length_a   1.000
_cell.length_b   1.000
_cell.length_c   1.000
_cell.angle_alpha   90.00
_cell.angle_beta   90.00
_cell.angle_gamma   90.00
#
_symmetry.space_group_name_H-M   'P 1'
#
loop_
_entity.id
_entity.type
_entity.pdbx_description
1 polymer ?
#
loop_
_entity_poly.entity_id
_entity_poly.type
_entity_poly.pdbx_seq_one_letter_code
_entity_poly.pdbx_strand_id
1 'polypeptide(L)'
;MIIGTAGHIDHGKTTLVRALTGVDTDWLPEEKRRGISIELGYAYLRTADDISLGFVDVPGHERLLHTMLAGATGVDHALLVVAADDGVMPQTREHLAVVALLGLQRGTVAITKIDRIDTAERDVRVAQVRADIDALLADTSLAGAPGFALSATTGEGVDALRNHLVAEAARVAPSLPEGRQGWGQAPNAPQAFRLAVDRSFTLPGVGTVVTGSVMAGHVRIGDELLIVPGERKVRVRGIHAQNEQAESAHVGQRCALALAGVAKDEVHRGQWVCAPGIALSTDRIDVQLMLWPGEAHALRSGTTVHTHLGTSDVMASVALLDRDVLGPGDTALAQLVLREPMAAWHGDRGVLRDASAVRTIAGVRVLDPFAPVRYRRTPERLHALAAWALDDRAALVAALLASAPLGIDANRVTRALALQPDVALPLPADAVRLAGASIASALNTGALIAGTHFAALQQRITDRLAEFHATSPEEVGPDPRRLKRLAAPRTGDALWLHAIEALLDHGALARSGHWLHLPAHAAVLSATEERLGQKLLPVLADGGFDPAWVRDLAKGCGASDAVVRQTLASLARRGLTFQVVKDLYYPAATIERLAALARDCLALPEGLQAASFRDATGLGRKRAIQLLEFFDRVGYTRRVKDVHLLRPDTVLFGASGSSKPAAS
;
A
#
# COMPACT_ATOMS: atom_id res chain seq x y z
N MET A 1 -4.19 -28.01 12.92
CA MET A 1 -4.47 -26.90 13.85
C MET A 1 -3.23 -26.68 14.72
N ILE A 2 -2.76 -25.43 14.87
CA ILE A 2 -1.63 -25.06 15.74
C ILE A 2 -2.17 -24.50 17.06
N ILE A 3 -1.74 -25.07 18.17
CA ILE A 3 -2.15 -24.76 19.53
C ILE A 3 -0.96 -24.13 20.25
N GLY A 4 -1.12 -22.90 20.72
CA GLY A 4 -0.11 -22.22 21.54
C GLY A 4 -0.39 -22.42 23.02
N THR A 5 0.56 -22.94 23.80
CA THR A 5 0.42 -23.02 25.25
C THR A 5 0.67 -21.65 25.87
N ALA A 6 -0.14 -21.28 26.87
CA ALA A 6 -0.02 -20.03 27.59
C ALA A 6 -0.26 -20.29 29.08
N GLY A 7 0.62 -19.80 29.95
CA GLY A 7 0.42 -19.88 31.40
C GLY A 7 1.69 -19.60 32.19
N HIS A 8 1.55 -19.38 33.49
CA HIS A 8 2.67 -19.12 34.41
C HIS A 8 3.74 -20.23 34.37
N ILE A 9 4.96 -19.88 34.78
CA ILE A 9 6.03 -20.84 35.01
C ILE A 9 5.56 -21.95 35.96
N ASP A 10 6.06 -23.18 35.78
CA ASP A 10 5.73 -24.35 36.60
C ASP A 10 4.25 -24.75 36.71
N HIS A 11 3.35 -24.18 35.90
CA HIS A 11 1.97 -24.65 35.79
C HIS A 11 1.82 -25.94 34.95
N GLY A 12 2.93 -26.51 34.46
CA GLY A 12 2.93 -27.81 33.79
C GLY A 12 2.60 -27.78 32.29
N LYS A 13 2.89 -26.68 31.59
CA LYS A 13 2.71 -26.55 30.12
C LYS A 13 3.44 -27.66 29.36
N THR A 14 4.74 -27.80 29.56
CA THR A 14 5.61 -28.81 28.93
C THR A 14 5.18 -30.22 29.28
N THR A 15 4.89 -30.48 30.56
CA THR A 15 4.38 -31.78 31.03
C THR A 15 3.06 -32.15 30.36
N LEU A 16 2.15 -31.18 30.20
CA LEU A 16 0.88 -31.39 29.51
C LEU A 16 1.08 -31.67 28.01
N VAL A 17 1.95 -30.92 27.34
CA VAL A 17 2.28 -31.18 25.92
C VAL A 17 2.86 -32.59 25.76
N ARG A 18 3.75 -33.02 26.65
CA ARG A 18 4.28 -34.39 26.67
C ARG A 18 3.20 -35.44 26.94
N ALA A 19 2.27 -35.20 27.86
CA ALA A 19 1.16 -36.12 28.12
C ALA A 19 0.20 -36.26 26.91
N LEU A 20 -0.01 -35.17 26.16
CA LEU A 20 -0.85 -35.17 24.96
C LEU A 20 -0.15 -35.84 23.77
N THR A 21 1.13 -35.53 23.54
CA THR A 21 1.85 -35.87 22.29
C THR A 21 2.85 -37.02 22.41
N GLY A 22 3.31 -37.32 23.62
CA GLY A 22 4.44 -38.22 23.88
C GLY A 22 5.82 -37.60 23.61
N VAL A 23 5.89 -36.36 23.15
CA VAL A 23 7.15 -35.68 22.78
C VAL A 23 7.63 -34.77 23.93
N ASP A 24 8.92 -34.85 24.23
CA ASP A 24 9.59 -33.93 25.17
C ASP A 24 10.02 -32.65 24.42
N THR A 25 9.43 -31.52 24.79
CA THR A 25 9.67 -30.23 24.12
C THR A 25 10.93 -29.51 24.60
N ASP A 26 11.41 -29.82 25.82
CA ASP A 26 12.65 -29.29 26.37
C ASP A 26 13.83 -30.13 25.87
N TRP A 27 14.54 -29.65 24.85
CA TRP A 27 15.64 -30.38 24.24
C TRP A 27 17.02 -29.83 24.62
N LEU A 28 17.09 -28.58 25.11
CA LEU A 28 18.36 -27.99 25.52
C LEU A 28 18.84 -28.58 26.86
N PRO A 29 20.14 -28.88 27.00
CA PRO A 29 20.69 -29.35 28.28
C PRO A 29 20.47 -28.39 29.45
N GLU A 30 20.34 -27.09 29.17
CA GLU A 30 20.06 -26.05 30.18
C GLU A 30 18.59 -26.05 30.63
N GLU A 31 17.65 -26.28 29.72
CA GLU A 31 16.21 -26.42 30.03
C GLU A 31 15.99 -27.59 30.99
N LYS A 32 16.55 -28.76 30.65
CA LYS A 32 16.47 -29.97 31.48
C LYS A 32 17.09 -29.81 32.87
N ARG A 33 18.15 -29.00 32.98
CA ARG A 33 18.84 -28.76 34.25
C ARG A 33 18.07 -27.80 35.15
N ARG A 34 17.44 -26.78 34.57
CA ARG A 34 16.73 -25.73 35.32
C ARG A 34 15.24 -25.99 35.49
N GLY A 35 14.66 -26.92 34.73
CA GLY A 35 13.22 -27.20 34.72
C GLY A 35 12.39 -26.06 34.11
N ILE A 36 13.00 -25.23 33.26
CA ILE A 36 12.35 -24.08 32.61
C ILE A 36 12.56 -24.16 31.10
N SER A 37 11.50 -23.97 30.31
CA SER A 37 11.62 -23.83 28.85
C SER A 37 12.24 -22.48 28.50
N ILE A 38 13.23 -22.47 27.61
CA ILE A 38 14.02 -21.30 27.20
C ILE A 38 13.72 -20.95 25.74
N GLU A 39 13.77 -21.95 24.86
CA GLU A 39 13.36 -21.81 23.46
C GLU A 39 11.92 -22.30 23.23
N LEU A 40 11.38 -22.01 22.04
CA LEU A 40 10.09 -22.57 21.63
C LEU A 40 10.22 -24.08 21.45
N GLY A 41 9.39 -24.83 22.16
CA GLY A 41 9.21 -26.26 21.97
C GLY A 41 8.15 -26.53 20.91
N TYR A 42 8.33 -27.58 20.10
CA TYR A 42 7.32 -28.00 19.13
C TYR A 42 7.05 -29.50 19.26
N ALA A 43 5.77 -29.85 19.33
CA ALA A 43 5.32 -31.24 19.34
C ALA A 43 4.13 -31.42 18.40
N TYR A 44 4.00 -32.59 17.79
CA TYR A 44 2.92 -32.88 16.86
C TYR A 44 2.20 -34.16 17.28
N LEU A 45 0.87 -34.14 17.19
CA LEU A 45 0.01 -35.31 17.37
C LEU A 45 -0.82 -35.47 16.10
N ARG A 46 -0.66 -36.61 15.43
CA ARG A 46 -1.54 -37.03 14.33
C ARG A 46 -2.54 -38.06 14.82
N THR A 47 -3.80 -37.84 14.50
CA THR A 47 -4.86 -38.82 14.76
C THR A 47 -5.01 -39.80 13.59
N ALA A 48 -5.76 -40.87 13.80
CA ALA A 48 -6.06 -41.86 12.76
C ALA A 48 -6.87 -41.28 11.59
N ASP A 49 -7.62 -40.20 11.82
CA ASP A 49 -8.46 -39.51 10.83
C ASP A 49 -7.69 -38.40 10.07
N ASP A 50 -6.34 -38.49 10.03
CA ASP A 50 -5.43 -37.51 9.40
C ASP A 50 -5.55 -36.07 9.94
N ILE A 51 -6.09 -35.91 11.16
CA ILE A 51 -6.12 -34.61 11.84
C ILE A 51 -4.76 -34.40 12.53
N SER A 52 -4.07 -33.33 12.15
CA SER A 52 -2.80 -32.93 12.75
C SER A 52 -2.97 -31.77 13.74
N LEU A 53 -2.58 -32.01 14.99
CA LEU A 53 -2.41 -31.01 16.04
C LEU A 53 -0.92 -30.69 16.19
N GLY A 54 -0.55 -29.42 16.04
CA GLY A 54 0.78 -28.93 16.37
C GLY A 54 0.74 -28.12 17.66
N PHE A 55 1.57 -28.43 18.62
CA PHE A 55 1.71 -27.68 19.87
C PHE A 55 2.96 -26.82 19.81
N VAL A 56 2.80 -25.54 20.14
CA VAL A 56 3.91 -24.61 20.38
C VAL A 56 3.99 -24.42 21.89
N ASP A 57 5.02 -25.01 22.49
CA ASP A 57 5.30 -24.84 23.89
C ASP A 57 6.08 -23.55 24.10
N VAL A 58 5.44 -22.61 24.79
CA VAL A 58 5.94 -21.25 24.95
C VAL A 58 6.57 -21.07 26.33
N PRO A 59 7.76 -20.48 26.43
CA PRO A 59 8.37 -20.18 27.72
C PRO A 59 7.50 -19.24 28.54
N GLY A 60 7.27 -19.58 29.82
CA GLY A 60 6.39 -18.78 30.69
C GLY A 60 7.07 -17.69 31.51
N HIS A 61 8.34 -17.43 31.25
CA HIS A 61 9.13 -16.47 32.01
C HIS A 61 9.03 -15.06 31.38
N GLU A 62 8.87 -14.03 32.22
CA GLU A 62 8.72 -12.61 31.80
C GLU A 62 9.78 -12.14 30.77
N ARG A 63 11.06 -12.49 31.00
CA ARG A 63 12.20 -12.18 30.11
C ARG A 63 12.13 -12.86 28.73
N LEU A 64 11.29 -13.87 28.56
CA LEU A 64 11.17 -14.68 27.34
C LEU A 64 9.89 -14.38 26.54
N LEU A 65 9.16 -13.31 26.89
CA LEU A 65 7.98 -12.88 26.14
C LEU A 65 8.25 -12.57 24.66
N HIS A 66 9.43 -12.08 24.33
CA HIS A 66 9.81 -11.89 22.94
C HIS A 66 9.81 -13.23 22.18
N THR A 67 10.26 -14.32 22.82
CA THR A 67 10.22 -15.69 22.29
C THR A 67 8.77 -16.20 22.18
N MET A 68 7.93 -15.93 23.18
CA MET A 68 6.49 -16.19 23.10
C MET A 68 5.83 -15.54 21.89
N LEU A 69 6.10 -14.25 21.64
CA LEU A 69 5.45 -13.51 20.56
C LEU A 69 5.77 -14.10 19.18
N ALA A 70 6.99 -14.58 18.97
CA ALA A 70 7.31 -15.33 17.74
C ALA A 70 6.59 -16.68 17.68
N GLY A 71 6.47 -17.41 18.79
CA GLY A 71 5.77 -18.69 18.84
C GLY A 71 4.26 -18.56 18.66
N ALA A 72 3.69 -17.43 19.09
CA ALA A 72 2.28 -17.12 18.92
C ALA A 72 1.91 -16.81 17.45
N THR A 73 2.91 -16.57 16.59
CA THR A 73 2.69 -16.32 15.16
C THR A 73 2.18 -17.58 14.47
N GLY A 74 0.93 -17.53 14.00
CA GLY A 74 0.28 -18.64 13.31
C GLY A 74 -0.39 -19.67 14.22
N VAL A 75 -0.56 -19.34 15.51
CA VAL A 75 -1.43 -20.09 16.42
C VAL A 75 -2.89 -19.91 15.99
N ASP A 76 -3.65 -21.01 15.93
CA ASP A 76 -5.10 -20.99 15.70
C ASP A 76 -5.89 -20.94 17.01
N HIS A 77 -5.34 -21.57 18.05
CA HIS A 77 -6.06 -21.89 19.29
C HIS A 77 -5.15 -21.71 20.50
N ALA A 78 -5.62 -20.98 21.51
CA ALA A 78 -4.89 -20.79 22.76
C ALA A 78 -5.21 -21.90 23.76
N LEU A 79 -4.20 -22.52 24.36
CA LEU A 79 -4.37 -23.43 25.50
C LEU A 79 -3.85 -22.74 26.77
N LEU A 80 -4.78 -22.19 27.58
CA LEU A 80 -4.46 -21.51 28.83
C LEU A 80 -4.30 -22.53 29.96
N VAL A 81 -3.08 -22.71 30.45
CA VAL A 81 -2.71 -23.68 31.47
C VAL A 81 -2.58 -22.99 32.83
N VAL A 82 -3.42 -23.40 33.77
CA VAL A 82 -3.48 -22.85 35.13
C VAL A 82 -3.42 -23.98 36.13
N ALA A 83 -2.48 -23.95 37.07
CA ALA A 83 -2.38 -25.00 38.06
C ALA A 83 -3.44 -24.83 39.16
N ALA A 84 -4.03 -25.94 39.62
CA ALA A 84 -5.04 -25.95 40.66
C ALA A 84 -4.49 -25.56 42.03
N ASP A 85 -3.19 -25.80 42.29
CA ASP A 85 -2.52 -25.38 43.53
C ASP A 85 -2.38 -23.86 43.59
N ASP A 86 -1.82 -23.24 42.54
CA ASP A 86 -1.52 -21.81 42.51
C ASP A 86 -2.70 -20.91 42.10
N GLY A 87 -3.53 -21.36 41.15
CA GLY A 87 -4.57 -20.55 40.54
C GLY A 87 -4.02 -19.49 39.56
N VAL A 88 -4.73 -18.37 39.40
CA VAL A 88 -4.36 -17.33 38.42
C VAL A 88 -3.16 -16.51 38.91
N MET A 89 -2.06 -16.59 38.18
CA MET A 89 -0.80 -15.91 38.48
C MET A 89 -0.52 -14.72 37.55
N PRO A 90 0.42 -13.80 37.88
CA PRO A 90 0.71 -12.61 37.07
C PRO A 90 1.06 -12.92 35.60
N GLN A 91 1.88 -13.94 35.34
CA GLN A 91 2.26 -14.34 33.97
C GLN A 91 1.08 -14.96 33.20
N THR A 92 0.10 -15.56 33.89
CA THR A 92 -1.16 -16.00 33.27
C THR A 92 -1.92 -14.80 32.71
N ARG A 93 -2.01 -13.69 33.47
CA ARG A 93 -2.65 -12.45 33.03
C ARG A 93 -1.90 -11.80 31.87
N GLU A 94 -0.56 -11.79 31.93
CA GLU A 94 0.27 -11.22 30.88
C GLU A 94 0.18 -12.00 29.56
N HIS A 95 0.23 -13.34 29.62
CA HIS A 95 0.02 -14.16 28.43
C HIS A 95 -1.38 -14.03 27.86
N LEU A 96 -2.40 -13.93 28.72
CA LEU A 96 -3.76 -13.67 28.26
C LEU A 96 -3.85 -12.33 27.53
N ALA A 97 -3.22 -11.28 28.06
CA ALA A 97 -3.17 -9.98 27.38
C ALA A 97 -2.56 -10.12 25.98
N VAL A 98 -1.44 -10.84 25.84
CA VAL A 98 -0.84 -11.11 24.53
C VAL A 98 -1.78 -11.89 23.60
N VAL A 99 -2.38 -12.98 24.09
CA VAL A 99 -3.34 -13.82 23.34
C VAL A 99 -4.54 -13.00 22.85
N ALA A 100 -5.10 -12.16 23.72
CA ALA A 100 -6.24 -11.30 23.41
C ALA A 100 -5.86 -10.18 22.43
N LEU A 101 -4.70 -9.53 22.60
CA LEU A 101 -4.21 -8.47 21.71
C LEU A 101 -3.82 -9.01 20.32
N LEU A 102 -3.32 -10.24 20.24
CA LEU A 102 -3.13 -10.97 18.99
C LEU A 102 -4.46 -11.37 18.33
N GLY A 103 -5.59 -11.17 19.01
CA GLY A 103 -6.93 -11.37 18.47
C GLY A 103 -7.37 -12.83 18.42
N LEU A 104 -6.75 -13.73 19.19
CA LEU A 104 -7.12 -15.15 19.22
C LEU A 104 -8.57 -15.31 19.71
N GLN A 105 -9.43 -15.86 18.86
CA GLN A 105 -10.87 -16.03 19.12
C GLN A 105 -11.24 -17.41 19.66
N ARG A 106 -10.29 -18.35 19.69
CA ARG A 106 -10.54 -19.74 20.10
C ARG A 106 -9.54 -20.13 21.17
N GLY A 107 -10.04 -20.73 22.24
CA GLY A 107 -9.18 -21.18 23.31
C GLY A 107 -9.85 -22.21 24.22
N THR A 108 -9.00 -22.91 24.96
CA THR A 108 -9.37 -23.92 25.95
C THR A 108 -8.56 -23.67 27.21
N VAL A 109 -9.18 -23.90 28.36
CA VAL A 109 -8.53 -23.82 29.67
C VAL A 109 -8.17 -25.22 30.16
N ALA A 110 -6.93 -25.42 30.60
CA ALA A 110 -6.48 -26.64 31.26
C ALA A 110 -6.13 -26.30 32.72
N ILE A 111 -6.93 -26.80 33.66
CA ILE A 111 -6.68 -26.70 35.09
C ILE A 111 -5.82 -27.90 35.49
N THR A 112 -4.51 -27.71 35.64
CA THR A 112 -3.52 -28.77 35.85
C THR A 112 -3.29 -29.06 37.33
N LYS A 113 -2.56 -30.14 37.62
CA LYS A 113 -2.10 -30.54 38.97
C LYS A 113 -3.22 -30.83 39.97
N ILE A 114 -4.36 -31.33 39.50
CA ILE A 114 -5.47 -31.73 40.39
C ILE A 114 -5.06 -32.87 41.36
N ASP A 115 -4.02 -33.63 41.00
CA ASP A 115 -3.42 -34.68 41.83
C ASP A 115 -2.77 -34.15 43.12
N ARG A 116 -2.41 -32.87 43.15
CA ARG A 116 -1.81 -32.22 44.33
C ARG A 116 -2.84 -31.73 45.34
N ILE A 117 -4.11 -31.69 44.95
CA ILE A 117 -5.20 -31.26 45.82
C ILE A 117 -5.80 -32.48 46.49
N ASP A 118 -6.05 -32.37 47.80
CA ASP A 118 -6.73 -33.41 48.58
C ASP A 118 -8.07 -33.77 47.89
N THR A 119 -8.33 -35.07 47.74
CA THR A 119 -9.54 -35.60 47.11
C THR A 119 -10.81 -35.02 47.71
N ALA A 120 -10.83 -34.71 49.01
CA ALA A 120 -12.01 -34.14 49.67
C ALA A 120 -12.28 -32.68 49.28
N GLU A 121 -11.25 -31.92 48.91
CA GLU A 121 -11.33 -30.48 48.59
C GLU A 121 -11.18 -30.18 47.09
N ARG A 122 -10.82 -31.19 46.29
CA ARG A 122 -10.48 -31.07 44.87
C ARG A 122 -11.56 -30.35 44.06
N ASP A 123 -12.81 -30.78 44.16
CA ASP A 123 -13.91 -30.22 43.36
C ASP A 123 -14.15 -28.75 43.70
N VAL A 124 -14.07 -28.39 44.99
CA VAL A 124 -14.23 -27.02 45.46
C VAL A 124 -13.09 -26.14 44.94
N ARG A 125 -11.85 -26.62 45.05
CA ARG A 125 -10.68 -25.87 44.57
C ARG A 125 -10.71 -25.67 43.06
N VAL A 126 -11.04 -26.71 42.29
CA VAL A 126 -11.17 -26.63 40.83
C VAL A 126 -12.28 -25.65 40.44
N ALA A 127 -13.43 -25.67 41.12
CA ALA A 127 -14.52 -24.72 40.88
C ALA A 127 -14.11 -23.27 41.18
N GLN A 128 -13.35 -23.03 42.27
CA GLN A 128 -12.84 -21.71 42.60
C GLN A 128 -11.86 -21.19 41.54
N VAL A 129 -10.86 -22.00 41.17
CA VAL A 129 -9.89 -21.63 40.13
C VAL A 129 -10.59 -21.41 38.79
N ARG A 130 -11.62 -22.21 38.48
CA ARG A 130 -12.43 -22.02 37.28
C ARG A 130 -13.15 -20.68 37.28
N ALA A 131 -13.79 -20.30 38.39
CA ALA A 131 -14.46 -19.02 38.52
C ALA A 131 -13.50 -17.84 38.36
N ASP A 132 -12.29 -17.93 38.94
CA ASP A 132 -11.25 -16.90 38.79
C ASP A 132 -10.80 -16.76 37.33
N ILE A 133 -10.70 -17.86 36.59
CA ILE A 133 -10.36 -17.86 35.16
C ILE A 133 -11.51 -17.28 34.33
N ASP A 134 -12.76 -17.69 34.58
CA ASP A 134 -13.91 -17.17 33.83
C ASP A 134 -14.06 -15.65 34.02
N ALA A 135 -13.83 -15.15 35.25
CA ALA A 135 -13.78 -13.71 35.52
C ALA A 135 -12.65 -12.99 34.76
N LEU A 136 -11.48 -13.64 34.65
CA LEU A 136 -10.35 -13.10 33.90
C LEU A 136 -10.61 -13.07 32.38
N LEU A 137 -11.35 -14.04 31.85
CA LEU A 137 -11.65 -14.17 30.42
C LEU A 137 -12.85 -13.32 29.95
N ALA A 138 -13.68 -12.83 30.88
CA ALA A 138 -14.97 -12.20 30.60
C ALA A 138 -14.91 -11.06 29.56
N ASP A 139 -13.87 -10.22 29.62
CA ASP A 139 -13.68 -9.07 28.74
C ASP A 139 -12.79 -9.37 27.52
N THR A 140 -12.61 -10.65 27.20
CA THR A 140 -11.78 -11.10 26.08
C THR A 140 -12.58 -11.92 25.07
N SER A 141 -12.01 -12.12 23.90
CA SER A 141 -12.55 -13.03 22.88
C SER A 141 -12.61 -14.51 23.31
N LEU A 142 -12.04 -14.84 24.46
CA LEU A 142 -12.02 -16.19 25.04
C LEU A 142 -13.06 -16.38 26.15
N ALA A 143 -13.97 -15.43 26.33
CA ALA A 143 -15.09 -15.57 27.26
C ALA A 143 -15.87 -16.87 26.99
N GLY A 144 -16.11 -17.66 28.03
CA GLY A 144 -16.80 -18.94 27.92
C GLY A 144 -15.95 -20.09 27.36
N ALA A 145 -14.61 -19.95 27.30
CA ALA A 145 -13.72 -21.03 26.87
C ALA A 145 -13.99 -22.34 27.65
N PRO A 146 -14.08 -23.51 26.97
CA PRO A 146 -14.20 -24.81 27.64
C PRO A 146 -13.01 -25.05 28.58
N GLY A 147 -13.26 -25.65 29.74
CA GLY A 147 -12.22 -25.88 30.74
C GLY A 147 -12.20 -27.32 31.24
N PHE A 148 -11.00 -27.86 31.36
CA PHE A 148 -10.73 -29.25 31.68
C PHE A 148 -9.83 -29.34 32.90
N ALA A 149 -10.30 -30.02 33.94
CA ALA A 149 -9.50 -30.35 35.11
C ALA A 149 -8.72 -31.65 34.84
N LEU A 150 -7.40 -31.63 35.02
CA LEU A 150 -6.55 -32.75 34.66
C LEU A 150 -5.26 -32.83 35.48
N SER A 151 -4.67 -34.03 35.49
CA SER A 151 -3.29 -34.25 35.93
C SER A 151 -2.48 -34.85 34.79
N ALA A 152 -1.49 -34.09 34.31
CA ALA A 152 -0.56 -34.57 33.29
C ALA A 152 0.36 -35.70 33.81
N THR A 153 0.50 -35.85 35.13
CA THR A 153 1.33 -36.89 35.76
C THR A 153 0.60 -38.22 35.86
N THR A 154 -0.66 -38.22 36.29
CA THR A 154 -1.47 -39.45 36.41
C THR A 154 -2.17 -39.83 35.12
N GLY A 155 -2.34 -38.88 34.20
CA GLY A 155 -3.13 -39.02 32.97
C GLY A 155 -4.62 -38.71 33.15
N GLU A 156 -5.09 -38.48 34.38
CA GLU A 156 -6.48 -38.13 34.67
C GLU A 156 -6.92 -36.89 33.88
N GLY A 157 -8.01 -36.98 33.12
CA GLY A 157 -8.58 -35.87 32.34
C GLY A 157 -7.84 -35.50 31.04
N VAL A 158 -6.65 -36.06 30.78
CA VAL A 158 -5.85 -35.74 29.58
C VAL A 158 -6.57 -36.18 28.29
N ASP A 159 -7.22 -37.35 28.30
CA ASP A 159 -7.93 -37.85 27.12
C ASP A 159 -9.20 -37.04 26.80
N ALA A 160 -9.88 -36.50 27.82
CA ALA A 160 -11.02 -35.61 27.61
C ALA A 160 -10.58 -34.31 26.91
N LEU A 161 -9.46 -33.72 27.35
CA LEU A 161 -8.86 -32.56 26.68
C LEU A 161 -8.41 -32.92 25.26
N ARG A 162 -7.74 -34.06 25.06
CA ARG A 162 -7.28 -34.54 23.75
C ARG A 162 -8.45 -34.65 22.77
N ASN A 163 -9.53 -35.30 23.17
CA ASN A 163 -10.71 -35.50 22.33
C ASN A 163 -11.39 -34.16 21.98
N HIS A 164 -11.45 -33.22 22.93
CA HIS A 164 -11.95 -31.88 22.66
C HIS A 164 -11.11 -31.13 21.62
N LEU A 165 -9.77 -31.14 21.77
CA LEU A 165 -8.87 -30.47 20.83
C LEU A 165 -8.92 -31.08 19.43
N VAL A 166 -9.08 -32.41 19.33
CA VAL A 166 -9.29 -33.10 18.05
C VAL A 166 -10.63 -32.69 17.43
N ALA A 167 -11.71 -32.64 18.22
CA ALA A 167 -13.02 -32.18 17.73
C ALA A 167 -12.99 -30.72 17.26
N GLU A 168 -12.31 -29.84 17.97
CA GLU A 168 -12.11 -28.45 17.55
C GLU A 168 -11.31 -28.37 16.25
N ALA A 169 -10.22 -29.14 16.12
CA ALA A 169 -9.47 -29.22 14.87
C ALA A 169 -10.32 -29.75 13.71
N ALA A 170 -11.18 -30.74 13.96
CA ALA A 170 -12.13 -31.26 12.99
C ALA A 170 -13.19 -30.24 12.59
N ARG A 171 -13.55 -29.28 13.44
CA ARG A 171 -14.44 -28.16 13.07
C ARG A 171 -13.73 -27.10 12.23
N VAL A 172 -12.42 -26.93 12.45
CA VAL A 172 -11.58 -26.02 11.65
C VAL A 172 -11.35 -26.59 10.26
N ALA A 173 -11.15 -27.91 10.15
CA ALA A 173 -10.77 -28.63 8.92
C ALA A 173 -11.74 -28.49 7.71
N PRO A 174 -13.08 -28.59 7.83
CA PRO A 174 -13.99 -28.51 6.68
C PRO A 174 -14.12 -27.10 6.07
N SER A 175 -13.38 -26.12 6.58
CA SER A 175 -13.22 -24.79 5.98
C SER A 175 -12.13 -24.74 4.90
N LEU A 176 -11.54 -25.88 4.53
CA LEU A 176 -10.39 -26.01 3.62
C LEU A 176 -10.79 -26.48 2.21
N PRO A 177 -11.07 -25.55 1.29
CA PRO A 177 -10.49 -25.56 -0.04
C PRO A 177 -9.29 -24.60 -0.05
N GLU A 178 -8.12 -25.08 -0.47
CA GLU A 178 -6.99 -24.28 -0.98
C GLU A 178 -6.78 -22.87 -0.38
N GLY A 179 -6.57 -22.77 0.93
CA GLY A 179 -6.17 -21.52 1.58
C GLY A 179 -6.76 -21.36 2.97
N ARG A 180 -5.99 -21.71 4.00
CA ARG A 180 -6.28 -21.27 5.36
C ARG A 180 -6.37 -19.74 5.38
N GLN A 181 -7.40 -19.26 6.06
CA GLN A 181 -7.73 -17.87 6.26
C GLN A 181 -6.74 -17.24 7.24
N GLY A 182 -6.14 -16.11 6.86
CA GLY A 182 -5.53 -15.20 7.84
C GLY A 182 -6.62 -14.60 8.74
N TRP A 183 -6.29 -14.29 9.99
CA TRP A 183 -7.19 -13.70 10.98
C TRP A 183 -7.96 -12.47 10.42
N GLY A 184 -9.25 -12.63 10.12
CA GLY A 184 -10.15 -11.55 9.68
C GLY A 184 -10.07 -11.20 8.19
N GLN A 185 -10.14 -12.18 7.28
CA GLN A 185 -10.23 -11.92 5.83
C GLN A 185 -11.33 -12.75 5.15
N ALA A 186 -12.11 -12.12 4.27
CA ALA A 186 -13.25 -12.73 3.57
C ALA A 186 -12.90 -13.94 2.66
N PRO A 187 -13.88 -14.80 2.33
CA PRO A 187 -13.65 -16.21 1.98
C PRO A 187 -13.16 -16.55 0.56
N ASN A 188 -12.79 -15.62 -0.33
CA ASN A 188 -12.98 -15.88 -1.77
C ASN A 188 -11.77 -15.72 -2.72
N ALA A 189 -10.50 -15.76 -2.31
CA ALA A 189 -9.41 -15.97 -3.29
C ALA A 189 -8.12 -16.58 -2.72
N PRO A 190 -7.36 -17.31 -3.55
CA PRO A 190 -6.08 -17.88 -3.15
C PRO A 190 -5.07 -16.78 -2.78
N GLN A 191 -4.52 -16.89 -1.58
CA GLN A 191 -3.39 -16.07 -1.12
C GLN A 191 -2.07 -16.65 -1.61
N ALA A 192 -1.09 -15.78 -1.83
CA ALA A 192 0.26 -16.20 -2.21
C ALA A 192 1.04 -16.72 -1.00
N PHE A 193 2.05 -17.54 -1.26
CA PHE A 193 2.85 -18.17 -0.20
C PHE A 193 3.60 -17.13 0.64
N ARG A 194 3.52 -17.26 1.97
CA ARG A 194 4.42 -16.58 2.92
C ARG A 194 4.62 -17.39 4.19
N LEU A 195 5.85 -17.41 4.66
CA LEU A 195 6.31 -18.10 5.87
C LEU A 195 7.09 -17.11 6.75
N ALA A 196 6.71 -17.03 8.03
CA ALA A 196 7.40 -16.20 9.01
C ALA A 196 8.59 -17.00 9.59
N VAL A 197 9.82 -16.52 9.39
CA VAL A 197 11.03 -17.25 9.80
C VAL A 197 11.22 -17.14 11.31
N ASP A 198 11.28 -18.28 11.98
CA ASP A 198 11.57 -18.39 13.42
C ASP A 198 13.04 -18.71 13.71
N ARG A 199 13.69 -19.55 12.88
CA ARG A 199 15.11 -19.92 13.01
C ARG A 199 15.73 -20.21 11.66
N SER A 200 17.06 -20.10 11.60
CA SER A 200 17.89 -20.53 10.47
C SER A 200 19.08 -21.35 10.97
N PHE A 201 19.41 -22.43 10.27
CA PHE A 201 20.56 -23.27 10.57
C PHE A 201 21.11 -23.92 9.30
N THR A 202 22.25 -24.58 9.40
CA THR A 202 22.87 -25.29 8.27
C THR A 202 22.91 -26.77 8.59
N LEU A 203 22.50 -27.61 7.63
CA LEU A 203 22.67 -29.06 7.72
C LEU A 203 23.72 -29.53 6.71
N PRO A 204 24.67 -30.39 7.12
CA PRO A 204 25.65 -30.99 6.21
C PRO A 204 24.95 -31.68 5.02
N GLY A 205 25.39 -31.39 3.79
CA GLY A 205 24.83 -31.96 2.57
C GLY A 205 23.51 -31.34 2.08
N VAL A 206 22.78 -30.63 2.94
CA VAL A 206 21.50 -29.97 2.58
C VAL A 206 21.71 -28.48 2.29
N GLY A 207 22.52 -27.80 3.11
CA GLY A 207 22.75 -26.35 3.05
C GLY A 207 21.94 -25.58 4.09
N THR A 208 21.58 -24.33 3.77
CA THR A 208 20.81 -23.46 4.67
C THR A 208 19.37 -23.94 4.76
N VAL A 209 18.90 -24.19 5.98
CA VAL A 209 17.52 -24.55 6.30
C VAL A 209 16.93 -23.46 7.17
N VAL A 210 15.74 -23.01 6.80
CA VAL A 210 14.96 -22.05 7.58
C VAL A 210 13.71 -22.73 8.10
N THR A 211 13.36 -22.50 9.36
CA THR A 211 12.11 -22.96 9.95
C THR A 211 11.16 -21.81 10.20
N GLY A 212 9.87 -22.07 10.03
CA GLY A 212 8.84 -21.07 10.29
C GLY A 212 7.42 -21.56 10.08
N SER A 213 6.47 -20.75 10.53
CA SER A 213 5.03 -21.01 10.35
C SER A 213 4.59 -20.53 8.96
N VAL A 214 3.94 -21.40 8.18
CA VAL A 214 3.32 -21.01 6.91
C VAL A 214 2.04 -20.24 7.23
N MET A 215 2.01 -18.99 6.79
CA MET A 215 0.96 -18.02 7.14
C MET A 215 -0.06 -17.80 6.04
N ALA A 216 0.31 -18.05 4.79
CA ALA A 216 -0.62 -18.12 3.67
C ALA A 216 -0.05 -18.95 2.52
N GLY A 217 -0.94 -19.35 1.60
CA GLY A 217 -0.60 -20.04 0.35
C GLY A 217 -0.02 -21.44 0.53
N HIS A 218 0.61 -21.91 -0.54
CA HIS A 218 1.29 -23.20 -0.62
C HIS A 218 2.62 -23.05 -1.34
N VAL A 219 3.56 -23.95 -1.06
CA VAL A 219 4.88 -24.00 -1.70
C VAL A 219 5.22 -25.44 -2.06
N ARG A 220 5.92 -25.64 -3.18
CA ARG A 220 6.46 -26.92 -3.62
C ARG A 220 7.97 -26.87 -3.74
N ILE A 221 8.60 -28.05 -3.73
CA ILE A 221 10.01 -28.17 -4.07
C ILE A 221 10.23 -27.63 -5.49
N GLY A 222 11.25 -26.79 -5.65
CA GLY A 222 11.60 -26.16 -6.90
C GLY A 222 11.13 -24.72 -7.05
N ASP A 223 10.18 -24.25 -6.23
CA ASP A 223 9.65 -22.89 -6.28
C ASP A 223 10.72 -21.82 -5.98
N GLU A 224 10.57 -20.67 -6.63
CA GLU A 224 11.38 -19.47 -6.40
C GLU A 224 10.65 -18.51 -5.45
N LEU A 225 11.34 -18.09 -4.39
CA LEU A 225 10.81 -17.25 -3.33
C LEU A 225 11.73 -16.06 -3.07
N LEU A 226 11.23 -15.07 -2.33
CA LEU A 226 11.99 -13.93 -1.83
C LEU A 226 12.07 -13.94 -0.31
N ILE A 227 13.25 -13.62 0.21
CA ILE A 227 13.44 -13.26 1.62
C ILE A 227 13.25 -11.76 1.78
N VAL A 228 12.36 -11.35 2.69
CA VAL A 228 12.06 -9.95 3.00
C VAL A 228 12.12 -9.66 4.50
N PRO A 229 12.56 -8.46 4.93
CA PRO A 229 13.10 -7.35 4.13
C PRO A 229 14.46 -7.70 3.47
N GLY A 230 14.72 -7.18 2.25
CA GLY A 230 15.98 -7.37 1.50
C GLY A 230 15.89 -7.95 0.08
N GLU A 231 14.70 -8.37 -0.37
CA GLU A 231 14.39 -8.89 -1.72
C GLU A 231 15.39 -9.92 -2.29
N ARG A 232 15.84 -10.84 -1.44
CA ARG A 232 16.81 -11.86 -1.84
C ARG A 232 16.13 -13.08 -2.43
N LYS A 233 16.49 -13.44 -3.67
CA LYS A 233 15.97 -14.63 -4.37
C LYS A 233 16.55 -15.91 -3.80
N VAL A 234 15.67 -16.86 -3.53
CA VAL A 234 16.01 -18.21 -3.05
C VAL A 234 15.17 -19.25 -3.78
N ARG A 235 15.67 -20.48 -3.84
CA ARG A 235 14.94 -21.61 -4.41
C ARG A 235 14.77 -22.73 -3.41
N VAL A 236 13.57 -23.32 -3.34
CA VAL A 236 13.27 -24.42 -2.43
C VAL A 236 13.87 -25.72 -2.96
N ARG A 237 14.75 -26.36 -2.19
CA ARG A 237 15.38 -27.66 -2.53
C ARG A 237 14.73 -28.84 -1.81
N GLY A 238 14.13 -28.60 -0.66
CA GLY A 238 13.53 -29.63 0.17
C GLY A 238 12.58 -29.01 1.17
N ILE A 239 11.55 -29.76 1.55
CA ILE A 239 10.53 -29.33 2.49
C ILE A 239 10.37 -30.43 3.54
N HIS A 240 10.38 -30.03 4.80
CA HIS A 240 9.91 -30.86 5.90
C HIS A 240 8.72 -30.16 6.56
N ALA A 241 7.53 -30.73 6.47
CA ALA A 241 6.33 -30.22 7.12
C ALA A 241 6.08 -31.02 8.41
N GLN A 242 5.99 -30.32 9.55
CA GLN A 242 5.72 -30.96 10.85
C GLN A 242 6.69 -32.13 11.17
N ASN A 243 7.99 -31.91 10.90
CA ASN A 243 9.09 -32.87 11.06
C ASN A 243 9.10 -34.08 10.11
N GLU A 244 8.27 -34.10 9.07
CA GLU A 244 8.28 -35.15 8.05
C GLU A 244 8.66 -34.59 6.68
N GLN A 245 9.38 -35.37 5.88
CA GLN A 245 9.72 -35.01 4.51
C GLN A 245 8.45 -34.90 3.67
N ALA A 246 8.32 -33.81 2.90
CA ALA A 246 7.16 -33.54 2.08
C ALA A 246 7.56 -32.92 0.73
N GLU A 247 6.71 -33.07 -0.29
CA GLU A 247 6.88 -32.41 -1.59
C GLU A 247 6.31 -30.99 -1.62
N SER A 248 5.39 -30.70 -0.69
CA SER A 248 4.72 -29.42 -0.57
C SER A 248 4.44 -29.07 0.89
N ALA A 249 4.26 -27.78 1.14
CA ALA A 249 3.83 -27.24 2.43
C ALA A 249 2.67 -26.27 2.22
N HIS A 250 1.75 -26.24 3.18
CA HIS A 250 0.58 -25.39 3.14
C HIS A 250 0.37 -24.63 4.45
N VAL A 251 -0.40 -23.56 4.35
CA VAL A 251 -0.82 -22.76 5.49
C VAL A 251 -1.55 -23.64 6.51
N GLY A 252 -1.08 -23.64 7.74
CA GLY A 252 -1.44 -24.73 8.67
C GLY A 252 -0.25 -25.21 9.46
N GLN A 253 0.87 -25.24 8.76
CA GLN A 253 2.01 -26.06 9.12
C GLN A 253 3.19 -25.18 9.52
N ARG A 254 4.00 -25.71 10.42
CA ARG A 254 5.36 -25.25 10.59
C ARG A 254 6.25 -26.10 9.68
N CYS A 255 7.10 -25.45 8.91
CA CYS A 255 7.90 -26.08 7.88
C CYS A 255 9.37 -25.72 8.03
N ALA A 256 10.23 -26.69 7.75
CA ALA A 256 11.63 -26.49 7.45
C ALA A 256 11.79 -26.44 5.92
N LEU A 257 12.30 -25.33 5.40
CA LEU A 257 12.61 -25.17 3.98
C LEU A 257 14.13 -25.19 3.80
N ALA A 258 14.63 -26.15 3.02
CA ALA A 258 16.00 -26.13 2.56
C ALA A 258 16.12 -25.17 1.37
N LEU A 259 16.93 -24.12 1.52
CA LEU A 259 17.02 -23.02 0.56
C LEU A 259 18.36 -23.02 -0.18
N ALA A 260 18.28 -22.80 -1.49
CA ALA A 260 19.41 -22.48 -2.35
C ALA A 260 19.58 -20.96 -2.49
N GLY A 261 20.82 -20.50 -2.63
CA GLY A 261 21.13 -19.09 -2.96
C GLY A 261 21.29 -18.17 -1.76
N VAL A 262 21.37 -18.72 -0.54
CA VAL A 262 21.55 -17.93 0.69
C VAL A 262 22.36 -18.70 1.73
N ALA A 263 23.26 -18.01 2.42
CA ALA A 263 23.97 -18.53 3.59
C ALA A 263 23.15 -18.33 4.88
N LYS A 264 23.45 -19.11 5.93
CA LYS A 264 22.71 -19.06 7.20
C LYS A 264 22.73 -17.68 7.86
N ASP A 265 23.89 -17.03 7.85
CA ASP A 265 24.15 -15.71 8.43
C ASP A 265 23.44 -14.58 7.69
N GLU A 266 22.83 -14.87 6.54
CA GLU A 266 22.07 -13.90 5.75
C GLU A 266 20.56 -14.04 5.95
N VAL A 267 20.13 -15.02 6.75
CA VAL A 267 18.73 -15.21 7.15
C VAL A 267 18.59 -15.17 8.65
N HIS A 268 17.77 -14.26 9.14
CA HIS A 268 17.52 -14.05 10.55
C HIS A 268 16.04 -14.18 10.88
N ARG A 269 15.77 -14.48 12.16
CA ARG A 269 14.44 -14.38 12.73
C ARG A 269 13.88 -12.97 12.50
N GLY A 270 12.59 -12.89 12.20
CA GLY A 270 11.90 -11.66 11.84
C GLY A 270 11.74 -11.46 10.34
N GLN A 271 12.57 -12.11 9.53
CA GLN A 271 12.39 -12.13 8.09
C GLN A 271 11.26 -13.07 7.68
N TRP A 272 10.78 -12.87 6.46
CA TRP A 272 9.75 -13.67 5.81
C TRP A 272 10.30 -14.29 4.54
N VAL A 273 9.86 -15.51 4.25
CA VAL A 273 10.07 -16.16 2.94
C VAL A 273 8.72 -16.15 2.23
N CYS A 274 8.61 -15.47 1.09
CA CYS A 274 7.33 -15.26 0.42
C CYS A 274 7.42 -15.35 -1.11
N ALA A 275 6.27 -15.51 -1.75
CA ALA A 275 6.18 -15.47 -3.21
C ALA A 275 6.59 -14.07 -3.73
N PRO A 276 7.34 -13.98 -4.84
CA PRO A 276 7.86 -12.69 -5.32
C PRO A 276 6.80 -11.62 -5.56
N GLY A 277 5.60 -12.04 -6.02
CA GLY A 277 4.50 -11.14 -6.32
C GLY A 277 3.93 -10.39 -5.11
N ILE A 278 4.17 -10.87 -3.88
CA ILE A 278 3.67 -10.24 -2.64
C ILE A 278 4.78 -9.75 -1.73
N ALA A 279 6.05 -9.79 -2.16
CA ALA A 279 7.17 -9.33 -1.36
C ALA A 279 6.97 -7.86 -0.96
N LEU A 280 7.11 -7.55 0.33
CA LEU A 280 6.92 -6.21 0.90
C LEU A 280 8.04 -5.87 1.87
N SER A 281 8.42 -4.59 1.88
CA SER A 281 9.31 -4.00 2.86
C SER A 281 8.88 -2.54 3.03
N THR A 282 8.53 -2.15 4.26
CA THR A 282 8.00 -0.81 4.55
C THR A 282 8.62 -0.26 5.83
N ASP A 283 8.74 1.07 5.89
CA ASP A 283 9.13 1.81 7.09
C ASP A 283 7.93 2.43 7.81
N ARG A 284 6.72 2.33 7.24
CA ARG A 284 5.49 2.89 7.82
C ARG A 284 4.29 2.00 7.53
N ILE A 285 3.51 1.75 8.56
CA ILE A 285 2.33 0.89 8.49
C ILE A 285 1.16 1.63 9.15
N ASP A 286 0.03 1.73 8.46
CA ASP A 286 -1.21 2.21 9.08
C ASP A 286 -1.94 1.00 9.67
N VAL A 287 -2.34 1.14 10.93
CA VAL A 287 -2.87 0.07 11.77
C VAL A 287 -4.14 0.54 12.49
N GLN A 288 -5.01 -0.41 12.80
CA GLN A 288 -5.98 -0.26 13.88
C GLN A 288 -5.29 -0.68 15.17
N LEU A 289 -5.22 0.23 16.13
CA LEU A 289 -4.55 0.03 17.42
C LEU A 289 -5.60 -0.06 18.53
N MET A 290 -5.48 -1.07 19.39
CA MET A 290 -6.28 -1.22 20.61
C MET A 290 -5.37 -1.12 21.83
N LEU A 291 -5.62 -0.17 22.72
CA LEU A 291 -4.87 -0.07 23.97
C LEU A 291 -5.44 -1.08 24.97
N TRP A 292 -4.58 -1.89 25.59
CA TRP A 292 -5.05 -2.94 26.50
C TRP A 292 -5.88 -2.33 27.64
N PRO A 293 -7.06 -2.88 27.99
CA PRO A 293 -7.91 -2.32 29.04
C PRO A 293 -7.23 -2.24 30.41
N GLY A 294 -6.30 -3.16 30.68
CA GLY A 294 -5.53 -3.17 31.93
C GLY A 294 -4.37 -2.17 31.98
N GLU A 295 -4.17 -1.34 30.95
CA GLU A 295 -3.12 -0.32 30.98
C GLU A 295 -3.46 0.85 31.90
N ALA A 296 -2.45 1.29 32.66
CA ALA A 296 -2.62 2.38 33.62
C ALA A 296 -2.61 3.77 32.96
N HIS A 297 -2.01 3.90 31.78
CA HIS A 297 -1.75 5.19 31.15
C HIS A 297 -2.31 5.24 29.74
N ALA A 298 -2.90 6.38 29.38
CA ALA A 298 -3.31 6.67 28.02
C ALA A 298 -2.10 6.78 27.08
N LEU A 299 -2.26 6.32 25.84
CA LEU A 299 -1.24 6.38 24.80
C LEU A 299 -1.35 7.69 24.01
N ARG A 300 -0.22 8.30 23.66
CA ARG A 300 -0.14 9.55 22.90
C ARG A 300 0.68 9.39 21.63
N SER A 301 0.46 10.28 20.67
CA SER A 301 1.34 10.38 19.50
C SER A 301 2.79 10.68 19.92
N GLY A 302 3.75 10.06 19.25
CA GLY A 302 5.18 10.15 19.54
C GLY A 302 5.69 9.06 20.49
N THR A 303 4.81 8.33 21.19
CA THR A 303 5.23 7.23 22.07
C THR A 303 6.07 6.22 21.30
N THR A 304 7.25 5.91 21.85
CA THR A 304 8.16 4.91 21.30
C THR A 304 7.79 3.53 21.86
N VAL A 305 7.71 2.54 20.98
CA VAL A 305 7.24 1.19 21.29
C VAL A 305 8.10 0.15 20.57
N HIS A 306 8.19 -1.04 21.16
CA HIS A 306 8.60 -2.24 20.44
C HIS A 306 7.40 -2.78 19.68
N THR A 307 7.53 -2.93 18.36
CA THR A 307 6.48 -3.46 17.48
C THR A 307 6.80 -4.90 17.14
N HIS A 308 5.98 -5.82 17.64
CA HIS A 308 6.04 -7.22 17.30
C HIS A 308 4.97 -7.56 16.26
N LEU A 309 5.40 -7.90 15.05
CA LEU A 309 4.54 -8.32 13.95
C LEU A 309 5.13 -9.59 13.32
N GLY A 310 4.37 -10.69 13.36
CA GLY A 310 4.93 -12.01 13.09
C GLY A 310 6.13 -12.30 13.99
N THR A 311 7.24 -12.74 13.41
CA THR A 311 8.48 -13.03 14.16
C THR A 311 9.40 -11.80 14.31
N SER A 312 9.03 -10.64 13.73
CA SER A 312 9.80 -9.39 13.79
C SER A 312 9.62 -8.68 15.13
N ASP A 313 10.69 -8.00 15.57
CA ASP A 313 10.69 -7.06 16.69
C ASP A 313 11.45 -5.80 16.24
N VAL A 314 10.73 -4.71 16.04
CA VAL A 314 11.30 -3.46 15.54
C VAL A 314 10.78 -2.29 16.37
N MET A 315 11.69 -1.39 16.74
CA MET A 315 11.33 -0.14 17.40
C MET A 315 10.55 0.79 16.47
N ALA A 316 9.48 1.38 16.97
CA ALA A 316 8.62 2.29 16.22
C ALA A 316 8.17 3.48 17.07
N SER A 317 7.74 4.55 16.40
CA SER A 317 6.97 5.63 17.02
C SER A 317 5.52 5.56 16.56
N VAL A 318 4.59 5.68 17.49
CA VAL A 318 3.14 5.67 17.22
C VAL A 318 2.66 7.07 16.87
N ALA A 319 1.94 7.23 15.77
CA ALA A 319 1.24 8.47 15.42
C ALA A 319 -0.25 8.20 15.30
N LEU A 320 -1.05 8.69 16.25
CA LEU A 320 -2.52 8.60 16.20
C LEU A 320 -3.04 9.53 15.08
N LEU A 321 -3.99 9.03 14.30
CA LEU A 321 -4.47 9.69 13.08
C LEU A 321 -5.82 10.39 13.29
N ASP A 322 -6.72 9.73 14.01
CA ASP A 322 -8.11 10.17 14.26
C ASP A 322 -8.27 10.97 15.57
N ARG A 323 -7.30 10.88 16.48
CA ARG A 323 -7.31 11.55 17.79
C ARG A 323 -5.91 11.89 18.29
N ASP A 324 -5.81 12.60 19.41
CA ASP A 324 -4.51 12.99 19.99
C ASP A 324 -4.10 12.11 21.19
N VAL A 325 -5.07 11.47 21.87
CA VAL A 325 -4.86 10.60 23.03
C VAL A 325 -5.78 9.38 22.91
N LEU A 326 -5.28 8.21 23.28
CA LEU A 326 -6.03 6.95 23.32
C LEU A 326 -6.12 6.41 24.75
N GLY A 327 -7.34 6.23 25.27
CA GLY A 327 -7.59 5.67 26.60
C GLY A 327 -7.49 4.14 26.64
N PRO A 328 -7.28 3.54 27.83
CA PRO A 328 -7.29 2.08 28.00
C PRO A 328 -8.62 1.48 27.53
N GLY A 329 -8.56 0.39 26.76
CA GLY A 329 -9.72 -0.29 26.17
C GLY A 329 -10.26 0.33 24.88
N ASP A 330 -9.83 1.55 24.53
CA ASP A 330 -10.24 2.19 23.29
C ASP A 330 -9.46 1.68 22.07
N THR A 331 -10.05 1.90 20.90
CA THR A 331 -9.40 1.68 19.59
C THR A 331 -9.20 2.99 18.83
N ALA A 332 -8.12 3.09 18.06
CA ALA A 332 -7.82 4.23 17.20
C ALA A 332 -7.15 3.81 15.89
N LEU A 333 -7.22 4.70 14.90
CA LEU A 333 -6.38 4.61 13.71
C LEU A 333 -5.01 5.22 14.02
N ALA A 334 -3.96 4.46 13.77
CA ALA A 334 -2.58 4.87 14.04
C ALA A 334 -1.67 4.55 12.87
N GLN A 335 -0.56 5.28 12.77
CA GLN A 335 0.56 4.96 11.91
C GLN A 335 1.75 4.58 12.78
N LEU A 336 2.35 3.44 12.51
CA LEU A 336 3.63 3.03 13.09
C LEU A 336 4.74 3.52 12.17
N VAL A 337 5.64 4.35 12.69
CA VAL A 337 6.85 4.78 11.99
C VAL A 337 8.02 3.96 12.51
N LEU A 338 8.49 3.03 11.70
CA LEU A 338 9.47 2.02 12.06
C LEU A 338 10.88 2.58 11.94
N ARG A 339 11.78 2.19 12.85
CA ARG A 339 13.20 2.54 12.76
C ARG A 339 13.95 1.72 11.71
N GLU A 340 13.47 0.50 11.46
CA GLU A 340 14.01 -0.42 10.47
C GLU A 340 12.87 -0.94 9.59
N PRO A 341 13.12 -1.21 8.30
CA PRO A 341 12.09 -1.76 7.43
C PRO A 341 11.62 -3.14 7.89
N MET A 342 10.32 -3.39 7.80
CA MET A 342 9.71 -4.68 8.10
C MET A 342 8.73 -5.06 6.99
N ALA A 343 8.51 -6.37 6.83
CA ALA A 343 7.46 -6.89 5.99
C ALA A 343 6.16 -7.03 6.78
N ALA A 344 5.07 -6.50 6.25
CA ALA A 344 3.74 -6.58 6.83
C ALA A 344 2.69 -6.58 5.70
N TRP A 345 1.60 -7.28 5.91
CA TRP A 345 0.46 -7.34 5.00
C TRP A 345 -0.82 -6.98 5.72
N HIS A 346 -1.83 -6.61 4.93
CA HIS A 346 -3.17 -6.32 5.44
C HIS A 346 -3.69 -7.49 6.29
N GLY A 347 -4.28 -7.16 7.44
CA GLY A 347 -4.85 -8.11 8.39
C GLY A 347 -3.85 -8.77 9.34
N ASP A 348 -2.54 -8.59 9.13
CA ASP A 348 -1.54 -9.09 10.07
C ASP A 348 -1.77 -8.48 11.46
N ARG A 349 -1.64 -9.31 12.49
CA ARG A 349 -1.83 -8.90 13.88
C ARG A 349 -0.49 -8.88 14.60
N GLY A 350 -0.38 -7.95 15.54
CA GLY A 350 0.83 -7.74 16.30
C GLY A 350 0.54 -7.16 17.67
N VAL A 351 1.61 -7.04 18.44
CA VAL A 351 1.59 -6.50 19.79
C VAL A 351 2.61 -5.38 19.89
N LEU A 352 2.22 -4.30 20.55
CA LEU A 352 3.11 -3.22 20.95
C LEU A 352 3.50 -3.41 22.40
N ARG A 353 4.78 -3.29 22.68
CA ARG A 353 5.34 -3.24 24.03
C ARG A 353 5.93 -1.86 24.31
N ASP A 354 6.06 -1.52 25.58
CA ASP A 354 6.72 -0.28 25.97
C ASP A 354 8.17 -0.23 25.50
N ALA A 355 8.78 0.97 25.53
CA ALA A 355 10.12 1.18 24.99
C ALA A 355 11.23 0.35 25.67
N SER A 356 10.97 -0.17 26.88
CA SER A 356 11.86 -1.08 27.61
C SER A 356 11.61 -2.57 27.30
N ALA A 357 10.62 -2.89 26.46
CA ALA A 357 10.17 -4.25 26.15
C ALA A 357 9.81 -5.07 27.40
N VAL A 358 9.30 -4.42 28.45
CA VAL A 358 8.90 -5.07 29.70
C VAL A 358 7.41 -5.35 29.65
N ARG A 359 6.61 -4.36 29.29
CA ARG A 359 5.14 -4.45 29.36
C ARG A 359 4.51 -4.51 28.00
N THR A 360 3.49 -5.34 27.86
CA THR A 360 2.62 -5.41 26.69
C THR A 360 1.49 -4.39 26.82
N ILE A 361 1.47 -3.39 25.94
CA ILE A 361 0.61 -2.21 26.10
C ILE A 361 -0.59 -2.21 25.15
N ALA A 362 -0.43 -2.70 23.91
CA ALA A 362 -1.45 -2.56 22.88
C ALA A 362 -1.39 -3.68 21.84
N GLY A 363 -2.51 -3.92 21.18
CA GLY A 363 -2.62 -4.79 20.00
C GLY A 363 -2.75 -3.94 18.75
N VAL A 364 -2.26 -4.47 17.62
CA VAL A 364 -2.39 -3.84 16.32
C VAL A 364 -2.89 -4.81 15.27
N ARG A 365 -3.75 -4.34 14.36
CA ARG A 365 -4.11 -4.99 13.10
C ARG A 365 -3.66 -4.10 11.97
N VAL A 366 -2.86 -4.64 11.05
CA VAL A 366 -2.37 -3.91 9.88
C VAL A 366 -3.54 -3.63 8.93
N LEU A 367 -3.75 -2.35 8.61
CA LEU A 367 -4.76 -1.91 7.64
C LEU A 367 -4.12 -1.70 6.28
N ASP A 368 -3.09 -0.87 6.20
CA ASP A 368 -2.37 -0.60 4.95
C ASP A 368 -0.85 -0.64 5.19
N PRO A 369 -0.12 -1.59 4.60
CA PRO A 369 1.33 -1.67 4.75
C PRO A 369 2.07 -0.57 4.00
N PHE A 370 1.39 0.22 3.16
CA PHE A 370 2.00 1.30 2.41
C PHE A 370 1.53 2.67 2.91
N ALA A 371 1.80 2.96 4.17
CA ALA A 371 1.36 4.21 4.78
C ALA A 371 2.06 5.45 4.18
N PRO A 372 1.33 6.54 3.88
CA PRO A 372 1.92 7.74 3.29
C PRO A 372 2.64 8.59 4.35
N VAL A 373 3.72 9.26 3.93
CA VAL A 373 4.48 10.20 4.77
C VAL A 373 3.71 11.48 5.05
N ARG A 374 3.00 11.99 4.04
CA ARG A 374 2.21 13.24 4.09
C ARG A 374 0.73 12.93 3.94
N TYR A 375 -0.12 13.87 4.33
CA TYR A 375 -1.58 13.75 4.19
C TYR A 375 -2.23 12.61 4.99
N ARG A 376 -1.52 12.06 5.99
CA ARG A 376 -1.99 10.92 6.80
C ARG A 376 -3.25 11.16 7.65
N ARG A 377 -3.57 12.43 7.95
CA ARG A 377 -4.80 12.84 8.69
C ARG A 377 -5.88 13.46 7.79
N THR A 378 -5.73 13.35 6.46
CA THR A 378 -6.75 13.88 5.55
C THR A 378 -8.03 13.03 5.62
N PRO A 379 -9.23 13.61 5.42
CA PRO A 379 -10.47 12.85 5.39
C PRO A 379 -10.43 11.69 4.39
N GLU A 380 -9.83 11.90 3.21
CA GLU A 380 -9.66 10.88 2.18
C GLU A 380 -8.84 9.69 2.70
N ARG A 381 -7.76 9.97 3.44
CA ARG A 381 -6.95 8.89 4.04
C ARG A 381 -7.71 8.15 5.14
N LEU A 382 -8.43 8.85 6.01
CA LEU A 382 -9.20 8.21 7.08
C LEU A 382 -10.33 7.34 6.51
N HIS A 383 -11.02 7.78 5.46
CA HIS A 383 -12.00 6.96 4.75
C HIS A 383 -11.36 5.75 4.07
N ALA A 384 -10.17 5.89 3.47
CA ALA A 384 -9.43 4.76 2.91
C ALA A 384 -9.02 3.74 3.98
N LEU A 385 -8.65 4.18 5.19
CA LEU A 385 -8.36 3.28 6.31
C LEU A 385 -9.62 2.59 6.84
N ALA A 386 -10.76 3.27 6.86
CA ALA A 386 -12.04 2.64 7.17
C ALA A 386 -12.42 1.59 6.11
N ALA A 387 -12.13 1.85 4.82
CA ALA A 387 -12.32 0.87 3.74
C ALA A 387 -11.44 -0.38 3.94
N TRP A 388 -10.18 -0.21 4.35
CA TRP A 388 -9.30 -1.34 4.71
C TRP A 388 -9.82 -2.15 5.89
N ALA A 389 -10.63 -1.59 6.78
CA ALA A 389 -11.18 -2.33 7.91
C ALA A 389 -12.38 -3.24 7.54
N LEU A 390 -12.88 -3.15 6.30
CA LEU A 390 -13.97 -4.00 5.81
C LEU A 390 -13.48 -5.41 5.52
N ASP A 391 -14.21 -6.41 6.00
CA ASP A 391 -13.82 -7.81 5.78
C ASP A 391 -14.15 -8.28 4.34
N ASP A 392 -15.26 -7.83 3.76
CA ASP A 392 -15.65 -8.17 2.37
C ASP A 392 -14.78 -7.46 1.33
N ARG A 393 -14.20 -8.24 0.40
CA ARG A 393 -13.24 -7.72 -0.58
C ARG A 393 -13.89 -6.80 -1.61
N ALA A 394 -15.11 -7.10 -2.06
CA ALA A 394 -15.79 -6.25 -3.03
C ALA A 394 -16.14 -4.89 -2.41
N ALA A 395 -16.65 -4.90 -1.19
CA ALA A 395 -16.91 -3.69 -0.40
C ALA A 395 -15.62 -2.90 -0.12
N LEU A 396 -14.52 -3.58 0.25
CA LEU A 396 -13.21 -2.96 0.45
C LEU A 396 -12.73 -2.23 -0.82
N VAL A 397 -12.72 -2.91 -1.97
CA VAL A 397 -12.22 -2.31 -3.23
C VAL A 397 -13.12 -1.14 -3.66
N ALA A 398 -14.44 -1.28 -3.57
CA ALA A 398 -15.37 -0.20 -3.89
C ALA A 398 -15.18 1.01 -2.98
N ALA A 399 -15.03 0.81 -1.67
CA ALA A 399 -14.81 1.88 -0.70
C ALA A 399 -13.43 2.55 -0.86
N LEU A 400 -12.38 1.80 -1.21
CA LEU A 400 -11.07 2.36 -1.55
C LEU A 400 -11.14 3.26 -2.77
N LEU A 401 -11.83 2.82 -3.84
CA LEU A 401 -12.02 3.63 -5.05
C LEU A 401 -12.82 4.89 -4.75
N ALA A 402 -13.90 4.78 -3.97
CA ALA A 402 -14.71 5.92 -3.54
C ALA A 402 -13.93 6.92 -2.69
N SER A 403 -12.93 6.47 -1.93
CA SER A 403 -12.08 7.31 -1.07
C SER A 403 -10.87 7.90 -1.79
N ALA A 404 -10.62 7.53 -3.05
CA ALA A 404 -9.41 7.86 -3.80
C ALA A 404 -9.72 8.72 -5.04
N PRO A 405 -9.81 10.06 -4.91
CA PRO A 405 -10.15 10.94 -6.03
C PRO A 405 -9.11 10.97 -7.16
N LEU A 406 -7.89 10.48 -6.90
CA LEU A 406 -6.81 10.34 -7.89
C LEU A 406 -6.59 8.87 -8.32
N GLY A 407 -7.49 7.98 -7.92
CA GLY A 407 -7.38 6.54 -8.15
C GLY A 407 -6.44 5.83 -7.17
N ILE A 408 -6.39 4.50 -7.34
CA ILE A 408 -5.56 3.56 -6.59
C ILE A 408 -4.73 2.73 -7.56
N ASP A 409 -3.66 2.13 -7.05
CA ASP A 409 -2.88 1.12 -7.78
C ASP A 409 -3.35 -0.29 -7.37
N ALA A 410 -3.94 -1.03 -8.31
CA ALA A 410 -4.40 -2.39 -8.12
C ALA A 410 -3.26 -3.34 -7.70
N ASN A 411 -2.04 -3.15 -8.21
CA ASN A 411 -0.89 -3.97 -7.83
C ASN A 411 -0.52 -3.72 -6.36
N ARG A 412 -0.67 -2.48 -5.89
CA ARG A 412 -0.46 -2.15 -4.47
C ARG A 412 -1.52 -2.79 -3.59
N VAL A 413 -2.79 -2.76 -4.00
CA VAL A 413 -3.89 -3.38 -3.24
C VAL A 413 -3.77 -4.91 -3.19
N THR A 414 -3.51 -5.55 -4.33
CA THR A 414 -3.31 -7.02 -4.41
C THR A 414 -2.11 -7.47 -3.56
N ARG A 415 -0.99 -6.73 -3.62
CA ARG A 415 0.18 -6.96 -2.78
C ARG A 415 -0.13 -6.81 -1.30
N ALA A 416 -0.81 -5.74 -0.89
CA ALA A 416 -1.19 -5.52 0.50
C ALA A 416 -2.09 -6.65 1.03
N LEU A 417 -3.00 -7.16 0.21
CA LEU A 417 -3.87 -8.30 0.52
C LEU A 417 -3.20 -9.68 0.41
N ALA A 418 -1.90 -9.73 0.05
CA ALA A 418 -1.15 -10.96 -0.17
C ALA A 418 -1.82 -11.92 -1.19
N LEU A 419 -2.48 -11.39 -2.22
CA LEU A 419 -3.15 -12.20 -3.24
C LEU A 419 -2.14 -12.79 -4.24
N GLN A 420 -2.49 -13.93 -4.84
CA GLN A 420 -1.72 -14.43 -5.99
C GLN A 420 -1.80 -13.44 -7.17
N PRO A 421 -0.74 -13.32 -7.99
CA PRO A 421 -0.66 -12.30 -9.05
C PRO A 421 -1.76 -12.38 -10.13
N ASP A 422 -2.34 -13.56 -10.33
CA ASP A 422 -3.41 -13.85 -11.29
C ASP A 422 -4.82 -13.56 -10.74
N VAL A 423 -4.95 -13.31 -9.44
CA VAL A 423 -6.23 -12.98 -8.82
C VAL A 423 -6.64 -11.55 -9.17
N ALA A 424 -7.70 -11.43 -9.97
CA ALA A 424 -8.30 -10.13 -10.27
C ALA A 424 -9.04 -9.55 -9.05
N LEU A 425 -8.89 -8.23 -8.85
CA LEU A 425 -9.70 -7.51 -7.86
C LEU A 425 -11.18 -7.46 -8.32
N PRO A 426 -12.14 -7.66 -7.41
CA PRO A 426 -13.56 -7.47 -7.71
C PRO A 426 -13.84 -5.98 -7.87
N LEU A 427 -13.89 -5.52 -9.12
CA LEU A 427 -14.12 -4.11 -9.42
C LEU A 427 -15.63 -3.80 -9.47
N PRO A 428 -16.06 -2.64 -8.94
CA PRO A 428 -17.41 -2.15 -9.18
C PRO A 428 -17.59 -1.82 -10.67
N ALA A 429 -18.84 -1.83 -11.14
CA ALA A 429 -19.16 -1.67 -12.56
C ALA A 429 -18.73 -0.31 -13.15
N ASP A 430 -18.63 0.72 -12.32
CA ASP A 430 -18.20 2.06 -12.71
C ASP A 430 -16.67 2.26 -12.62
N ALA A 431 -15.89 1.25 -12.23
CA ALA A 431 -14.43 1.39 -12.14
C ALA A 431 -13.81 1.54 -13.53
N VAL A 432 -12.99 2.57 -13.70
CA VAL A 432 -12.22 2.83 -14.93
C VAL A 432 -10.80 2.31 -14.75
N ARG A 433 -10.38 1.44 -15.67
CA ARG A 433 -8.99 0.98 -15.81
C ARG A 433 -8.24 1.91 -16.74
N LEU A 434 -7.15 2.50 -16.27
CA LEU A 434 -6.32 3.35 -17.12
C LEU A 434 -5.48 2.46 -18.06
N ALA A 435 -5.82 2.44 -19.34
CA ALA A 435 -4.99 1.86 -20.38
C ALA A 435 -4.03 2.94 -20.92
N GLY A 436 -2.73 2.64 -20.98
CA GLY A 436 -1.76 3.52 -21.64
C GLY A 436 -1.83 3.33 -23.16
N ALA A 437 -2.32 4.32 -23.90
CA ALA A 437 -2.51 4.21 -25.35
C ALA A 437 -1.23 4.50 -26.19
N SER A 438 -0.21 5.17 -25.66
CA SER A 438 1.15 5.25 -26.23
C SER A 438 2.07 5.88 -25.17
N ILE A 439 3.31 5.48 -24.86
CA ILE A 439 4.48 5.05 -25.63
C ILE A 439 5.28 4.06 -24.76
N ALA A 440 5.70 2.92 -25.34
CA ALA A 440 6.89 2.15 -24.96
C ALA A 440 7.23 1.91 -23.48
N SER A 441 6.27 1.55 -22.63
CA SER A 441 6.58 0.62 -21.53
C SER A 441 5.42 -0.31 -21.27
N ALA A 442 5.68 -1.60 -21.41
CA ALA A 442 4.84 -2.72 -21.03
C ALA A 442 4.71 -2.82 -19.50
N LEU A 443 4.30 -1.75 -18.83
CA LEU A 443 3.88 -1.77 -17.43
C LEU A 443 2.42 -1.36 -17.41
N ASN A 444 1.57 -2.37 -17.41
CA ASN A 444 0.18 -2.30 -17.02
C ASN A 444 0.15 -1.58 -15.65
N THR A 445 -0.11 -0.27 -15.61
CA THR A 445 0.11 0.57 -14.43
C THR A 445 -0.76 0.19 -13.23
N GLY A 446 -1.67 -0.79 -13.39
CA GLY A 446 -2.57 -1.23 -12.34
C GLY A 446 -3.55 -0.13 -11.88
N ALA A 447 -3.49 1.05 -12.47
CA ALA A 447 -4.19 2.22 -11.97
C ALA A 447 -5.70 2.12 -12.26
N LEU A 448 -6.48 2.30 -11.19
CA LEU A 448 -7.93 2.23 -11.16
C LEU A 448 -8.49 3.53 -10.58
N ILE A 449 -9.60 4.00 -11.10
CA ILE A 449 -10.32 5.16 -10.54
C ILE A 449 -11.83 4.91 -10.60
N ALA A 450 -12.58 5.39 -9.61
CA ALA A 450 -14.03 5.36 -9.67
C ALA A 450 -14.53 6.22 -10.83
N GLY A 451 -15.56 5.77 -11.55
CA GLY A 451 -16.11 6.50 -12.70
C GLY A 451 -16.60 7.90 -12.32
N THR A 452 -17.15 8.04 -11.11
CA THR A 452 -17.54 9.34 -10.54
C THR A 452 -16.37 10.30 -10.37
N HIS A 453 -15.23 9.83 -9.85
CA HIS A 453 -14.02 10.64 -9.70
C HIS A 453 -13.37 10.97 -11.04
N PHE A 454 -13.41 10.02 -11.99
CA PHE A 454 -12.92 10.24 -13.35
C PHE A 454 -13.75 11.32 -14.06
N ALA A 455 -15.08 11.22 -14.01
CA ALA A 455 -15.99 12.22 -14.55
C ALA A 455 -15.78 13.59 -13.87
N ALA A 456 -15.59 13.63 -12.55
CA ALA A 456 -15.30 14.87 -11.82
C ALA A 456 -13.97 15.51 -12.24
N LEU A 457 -12.94 14.71 -12.54
CA LEU A 457 -11.68 15.20 -13.11
C LEU A 457 -11.90 15.76 -14.52
N GLN A 458 -12.62 15.05 -15.38
CA GLN A 458 -12.93 15.50 -16.73
C GLN A 458 -13.69 16.83 -16.72
N GLN A 459 -14.73 16.94 -15.87
CA GLN A 459 -15.50 18.16 -15.69
C GLN A 459 -14.62 19.32 -15.22
N ARG A 460 -13.72 19.08 -14.25
CA ARG A 460 -12.79 20.11 -13.77
C ARG A 460 -11.85 20.60 -14.88
N ILE A 461 -11.40 19.70 -15.76
CA ILE A 461 -10.55 20.05 -16.90
C ILE A 461 -11.34 20.96 -17.86
N THR A 462 -12.57 20.60 -18.22
CA THR A 462 -13.40 21.39 -19.14
C THR A 462 -13.81 22.74 -18.55
N ASP A 463 -14.17 22.78 -17.26
CA ASP A 463 -14.53 24.02 -16.56
C ASP A 463 -13.35 24.98 -16.50
N ARG A 464 -12.17 24.47 -16.13
CA ARG A 464 -10.96 25.30 -16.06
C ARG A 464 -10.54 25.80 -17.44
N LEU A 465 -10.78 25.01 -18.47
CA LEU A 465 -10.53 25.42 -19.85
C LEU A 465 -11.55 26.46 -20.33
N ALA A 466 -12.82 26.35 -19.93
CA ALA A 466 -13.84 27.37 -20.20
C ALA A 466 -13.47 28.72 -19.55
N GLU A 467 -13.05 28.71 -18.28
CA GLU A 467 -12.59 29.90 -17.57
C GLU A 467 -11.36 30.53 -18.24
N PHE A 468 -10.43 29.69 -18.73
CA PHE A 468 -9.28 30.14 -19.49
C PHE A 468 -9.70 30.90 -20.76
N HIS A 469 -10.62 30.34 -21.55
CA HIS A 469 -11.13 31.01 -22.76
C HIS A 469 -11.92 32.29 -22.45
N ALA A 470 -12.67 32.33 -21.35
CA ALA A 470 -13.38 33.54 -20.93
C ALA A 470 -12.39 34.67 -20.56
N THR A 471 -11.27 34.32 -19.92
CA THR A 471 -10.24 35.27 -19.49
C THR A 471 -9.30 35.67 -20.64
N SER A 472 -9.09 34.78 -21.62
CA SER A 472 -8.20 34.99 -22.77
C SER A 472 -8.87 34.54 -24.08
N PRO A 473 -9.90 35.28 -24.58
CA PRO A 473 -10.69 34.86 -25.74
C PRO A 473 -9.89 34.75 -27.04
N GLU A 474 -8.81 35.51 -27.13
CA GLU A 474 -7.94 35.62 -28.30
C GLU A 474 -6.92 34.46 -28.40
N GLU A 475 -6.70 33.73 -27.31
CA GLU A 475 -5.80 32.57 -27.29
C GLU A 475 -6.54 31.31 -27.78
N VAL A 476 -5.84 30.47 -28.57
CA VAL A 476 -6.37 29.17 -29.04
C VAL A 476 -6.78 28.31 -27.84
N GLY A 477 -5.91 28.24 -26.84
CA GLY A 477 -6.03 27.40 -25.66
C GLY A 477 -4.65 27.13 -25.05
N PRO A 478 -4.56 26.54 -23.85
CA PRO A 478 -3.30 26.18 -23.22
C PRO A 478 -2.72 24.87 -23.79
N ASP A 479 -1.42 24.67 -23.63
CA ASP A 479 -0.78 23.37 -23.87
C ASP A 479 -1.18 22.36 -22.76
N PRO A 480 -1.09 21.04 -23.01
CA PRO A 480 -1.48 20.01 -22.03
C PRO A 480 -0.84 20.17 -20.64
N ARG A 481 0.42 20.62 -20.55
CA ARG A 481 1.11 20.77 -19.25
C ARG A 481 0.64 22.02 -18.53
N ARG A 482 0.41 23.13 -19.24
CA ARG A 482 -0.20 24.33 -18.66
C ARG A 482 -1.61 24.03 -18.16
N LEU A 483 -2.41 23.30 -18.94
CA LEU A 483 -3.75 22.89 -18.51
C LEU A 483 -3.69 21.99 -17.27
N LYS A 484 -2.75 21.03 -17.20
CA LYS A 484 -2.53 20.20 -16.00
C LYS A 484 -2.27 21.03 -14.75
N ARG A 485 -1.37 22.02 -14.84
CA ARG A 485 -1.05 22.90 -13.70
C ARG A 485 -2.25 23.74 -13.25
N LEU A 486 -3.10 24.15 -14.19
CA LEU A 486 -4.28 24.96 -13.92
C LEU A 486 -5.44 24.14 -13.34
N ALA A 487 -5.71 22.96 -13.89
CA ALA A 487 -6.88 22.16 -13.55
C ALA A 487 -6.62 21.11 -12.46
N ALA A 488 -5.47 20.43 -12.52
CA ALA A 488 -5.22 19.23 -11.71
C ALA A 488 -3.73 19.01 -11.42
N PRO A 489 -3.07 19.91 -10.65
CA PRO A 489 -1.62 19.88 -10.44
C PRO A 489 -1.11 18.65 -9.68
N ARG A 490 -1.98 17.97 -8.91
CA ARG A 490 -1.64 16.78 -8.12
C ARG A 490 -1.84 15.45 -8.87
N THR A 491 -2.43 15.49 -10.06
CA THR A 491 -2.74 14.28 -10.84
C THR A 491 -1.48 13.66 -11.43
N GLY A 492 -1.34 12.34 -11.34
CA GLY A 492 -0.25 11.61 -12.00
C GLY A 492 -0.34 11.69 -13.52
N ASP A 493 0.79 11.52 -14.22
CA ASP A 493 0.82 11.67 -15.69
C ASP A 493 -0.06 10.65 -16.43
N ALA A 494 -0.11 9.40 -15.96
CA ALA A 494 -0.96 8.38 -16.58
C ALA A 494 -2.46 8.73 -16.53
N LEU A 495 -2.96 9.11 -15.34
CA LEU A 495 -4.35 9.55 -15.18
C LEU A 495 -4.64 10.83 -15.95
N TRP A 496 -3.70 11.76 -16.00
CA TRP A 496 -3.85 12.99 -16.77
C TRP A 496 -3.97 12.71 -18.27
N LEU A 497 -3.05 11.93 -18.83
CA LEU A 497 -3.04 11.59 -20.26
C LEU A 497 -4.33 10.85 -20.65
N HIS A 498 -4.72 9.85 -19.86
CA HIS A 498 -5.93 9.09 -20.10
C HIS A 498 -7.20 9.97 -20.05
N ALA A 499 -7.26 10.92 -19.11
CA ALA A 499 -8.38 11.87 -19.04
C ALA A 499 -8.44 12.80 -20.26
N ILE A 500 -7.28 13.27 -20.75
CA ILE A 500 -7.22 14.12 -21.97
C ILE A 500 -7.57 13.32 -23.22
N GLU A 501 -7.06 12.10 -23.38
CA GLU A 501 -7.39 11.21 -24.50
C GLU A 501 -8.89 10.90 -24.53
N ALA A 502 -9.47 10.49 -23.39
CA ALA A 502 -10.90 10.28 -23.29
C ALA A 502 -11.70 11.53 -23.71
N LEU A 503 -11.35 12.70 -23.17
CA LEU A 503 -11.99 13.98 -23.51
C LEU A 503 -11.90 14.35 -25.00
N LEU A 504 -10.79 14.01 -25.68
CA LEU A 504 -10.61 14.21 -27.11
C LEU A 504 -11.48 13.21 -27.90
N ASP A 505 -11.49 11.94 -27.51
CA ASP A 505 -12.21 10.87 -28.21
C ASP A 505 -13.73 11.09 -28.19
N HIS A 506 -14.30 11.55 -27.07
CA HIS A 506 -15.72 11.89 -27.00
C HIS A 506 -16.02 13.35 -27.39
N GLY A 507 -15.04 14.07 -27.95
CA GLY A 507 -15.22 15.40 -28.54
C GLY A 507 -15.54 16.52 -27.56
N ALA A 508 -15.28 16.37 -26.26
CA ALA A 508 -15.40 17.46 -25.29
C ALA A 508 -14.18 18.40 -25.29
N LEU A 509 -13.03 17.89 -25.75
CA LEU A 509 -11.86 18.67 -26.11
C LEU A 509 -11.58 18.54 -27.60
N ALA A 510 -10.94 19.57 -28.15
CA ALA A 510 -10.37 19.56 -29.48
C ALA A 510 -8.90 20.00 -29.40
N ARG A 511 -8.13 19.58 -30.41
CA ARG A 511 -6.69 19.86 -30.49
C ARG A 511 -6.36 20.60 -31.78
N SER A 512 -5.72 21.75 -31.64
CA SER A 512 -5.17 22.53 -32.75
C SER A 512 -3.65 22.62 -32.60
N GLY A 513 -2.93 21.72 -33.29
CA GLY A 513 -1.49 21.53 -33.09
C GLY A 513 -1.18 21.04 -31.66
N HIS A 514 -0.45 21.84 -30.89
CA HIS A 514 -0.13 21.51 -29.49
C HIS A 514 -1.14 22.04 -28.47
N TRP A 515 -2.13 22.83 -28.91
CA TRP A 515 -3.07 23.53 -28.03
C TRP A 515 -4.35 22.71 -27.84
N LEU A 516 -4.83 22.67 -26.60
CA LEU A 516 -6.11 22.08 -26.25
C LEU A 516 -7.15 23.19 -26.09
N HIS A 517 -8.33 23.00 -26.67
CA HIS A 517 -9.43 23.96 -26.56
C HIS A 517 -10.78 23.24 -26.50
N LEU A 518 -11.82 23.97 -26.12
CA LEU A 518 -13.18 23.48 -26.21
C LEU A 518 -13.61 23.54 -27.69
N PRO A 519 -14.37 22.55 -28.20
CA PRO A 519 -14.88 22.60 -29.56
C PRO A 519 -15.68 23.88 -29.84
N ALA A 520 -16.49 24.33 -28.88
CA ALA A 520 -17.27 25.56 -28.99
C ALA A 520 -16.42 26.84 -29.03
N HIS A 521 -15.16 26.78 -28.57
CA HIS A 521 -14.23 27.91 -28.67
C HIS A 521 -13.59 28.02 -30.06
N ALA A 522 -13.58 26.93 -30.83
CA ALA A 522 -13.13 26.96 -32.21
C ALA A 522 -14.03 27.91 -33.01
N ALA A 523 -13.46 28.98 -33.55
CA ALA A 523 -14.23 29.95 -34.32
C ALA A 523 -14.69 29.34 -35.65
N VAL A 524 -16.01 29.24 -35.83
CA VAL A 524 -16.60 29.10 -37.17
C VAL A 524 -16.55 30.47 -37.82
N LEU A 525 -15.76 30.61 -38.88
CA LEU A 525 -15.68 31.86 -39.62
C LEU A 525 -16.98 32.06 -40.41
N SER A 526 -17.58 33.23 -40.32
CA SER A 526 -18.61 33.65 -41.27
C SER A 526 -18.02 33.77 -42.67
N ALA A 527 -18.84 33.66 -43.72
CA ALA A 527 -18.39 33.85 -45.11
C ALA A 527 -17.75 35.24 -45.36
N THR A 528 -18.03 36.22 -44.49
CA THR A 528 -17.39 37.53 -44.51
C THR A 528 -16.00 37.49 -43.86
N GLU A 529 -15.86 36.84 -42.71
CA GLU A 529 -14.56 36.63 -42.05
C GLU A 529 -13.64 35.73 -42.88
N GLU A 530 -14.17 34.72 -43.57
CA GLU A 530 -13.37 33.87 -44.48
C GLU A 530 -12.76 34.69 -45.62
N ARG A 531 -13.60 35.49 -46.31
CA ARG A 531 -13.14 36.36 -47.40
C ARG A 531 -12.15 37.41 -46.92
N LEU A 532 -12.38 37.99 -45.74
CA LEU A 532 -11.45 38.98 -45.17
C LEU A 532 -10.17 38.30 -44.69
N GLY A 533 -10.24 37.11 -44.10
CA GLY A 533 -9.08 36.33 -43.67
C GLY A 533 -8.18 35.91 -44.84
N GLN A 534 -8.76 35.52 -45.98
CA GLN A 534 -8.03 35.24 -47.22
C GLN A 534 -7.25 36.46 -47.74
N LYS A 535 -7.72 37.68 -47.46
CA LYS A 535 -7.00 38.93 -47.79
C LYS A 535 -5.96 39.30 -46.73
N LEU A 536 -6.27 39.09 -45.44
CA LEU A 536 -5.41 39.50 -44.33
C LEU A 536 -4.18 38.60 -44.14
N LEU A 537 -4.31 37.28 -44.31
CA LEU A 537 -3.22 36.33 -44.04
C LEU A 537 -1.99 36.56 -44.94
N PRO A 538 -2.10 36.77 -46.27
CA PRO A 538 -0.94 37.09 -47.11
C PRO A 538 -0.27 38.41 -46.71
N VAL A 539 -1.05 39.46 -46.43
CA VAL A 539 -0.52 40.78 -46.03
C VAL A 539 0.23 40.69 -44.69
N LEU A 540 -0.26 39.87 -43.76
CA LEU A 540 0.44 39.60 -42.49
C LEU A 540 1.74 38.81 -42.71
N ALA A 541 1.76 37.88 -43.67
CA ALA A 541 2.95 37.10 -44.00
C ALA A 541 4.03 37.95 -44.70
N ASP A 542 3.63 38.84 -45.60
CA ASP A 542 4.52 39.77 -46.31
C ASP A 542 5.22 40.76 -45.36
N GLY A 543 4.60 41.06 -44.21
CA GLY A 543 5.19 41.87 -43.15
C GLY A 543 6.38 41.23 -42.42
N GLY A 544 6.72 39.97 -42.71
CA GLY A 544 7.87 39.29 -42.12
C GLY A 544 7.80 39.25 -40.59
N PHE A 545 8.84 39.76 -39.91
CA PHE A 545 8.90 39.81 -38.45
C PHE A 545 8.29 41.07 -37.83
N ASP A 546 7.83 42.05 -38.62
CA ASP A 546 7.12 43.25 -38.13
C ASP A 546 5.83 43.50 -38.92
N PRO A 547 4.80 42.64 -38.75
CA PRO A 547 3.53 42.77 -39.45
C PRO A 547 2.79 44.07 -39.09
N ALA A 548 1.93 44.51 -40.02
CA ALA A 548 1.13 45.72 -39.88
C ALA A 548 0.13 45.63 -38.71
N TRP A 549 -0.17 46.78 -38.10
CA TRP A 549 -1.18 46.88 -37.03
C TRP A 549 -2.60 46.77 -37.60
N VAL A 550 -3.56 46.39 -36.75
CA VAL A 550 -4.99 46.28 -37.13
C VAL A 550 -5.50 47.52 -37.88
N ARG A 551 -5.10 48.71 -37.45
CA ARG A 551 -5.49 49.99 -38.08
C ARG A 551 -5.03 50.12 -39.53
N ASP A 552 -3.83 49.63 -39.82
CA ASP A 552 -3.23 49.72 -41.15
C ASP A 552 -3.79 48.62 -42.07
N LEU A 553 -4.00 47.42 -41.51
CA LEU A 553 -4.70 46.32 -42.18
C LEU A 553 -6.14 46.72 -42.56
N ALA A 554 -6.84 47.43 -41.66
CA ALA A 554 -8.19 47.93 -41.90
C ALA A 554 -8.27 48.92 -43.06
N LYS A 555 -7.33 49.88 -43.12
CA LYS A 555 -7.21 50.80 -44.25
C LYS A 555 -6.92 50.06 -45.55
N GLY A 556 -5.98 49.12 -45.55
CA GLY A 556 -5.59 48.37 -46.74
C GLY A 556 -6.70 47.47 -47.29
N CYS A 557 -7.56 46.93 -46.42
CA CYS A 557 -8.65 46.04 -46.81
C CYS A 557 -10.00 46.75 -47.04
N GLY A 558 -10.09 48.07 -46.77
CA GLY A 558 -11.34 48.82 -46.86
C GLY A 558 -12.40 48.39 -45.85
N ALA A 559 -11.98 47.94 -44.66
CA ALA A 559 -12.86 47.45 -43.59
C ALA A 559 -12.69 48.30 -42.32
N SER A 560 -13.63 48.19 -41.36
CA SER A 560 -13.49 48.86 -40.07
C SER A 560 -12.52 48.12 -39.14
N ASP A 561 -11.82 48.86 -38.26
CA ASP A 561 -10.93 48.29 -37.25
C ASP A 561 -11.62 47.18 -36.42
N ALA A 562 -12.91 47.37 -36.10
CA ALA A 562 -13.69 46.40 -35.33
C ALA A 562 -13.85 45.07 -36.08
N VAL A 563 -14.18 45.11 -37.38
CA VAL A 563 -14.38 43.92 -38.22
C VAL A 563 -13.06 43.18 -38.44
N VAL A 564 -11.96 43.91 -38.65
CA VAL A 564 -10.62 43.33 -38.81
C VAL A 564 -10.14 42.70 -37.51
N ARG A 565 -10.31 43.39 -36.38
CA ARG A 565 -9.98 42.84 -35.06
C ARG A 565 -10.76 41.56 -34.78
N GLN A 566 -12.07 41.57 -35.03
CA GLN A 566 -12.92 40.39 -34.87
C GLN A 566 -12.47 39.23 -35.77
N THR A 567 -12.17 39.50 -37.04
CA THR A 567 -11.70 38.48 -37.99
C THR A 567 -10.36 37.89 -37.54
N LEU A 568 -9.41 38.73 -37.11
CA LEU A 568 -8.10 38.27 -36.61
C LEU A 568 -8.22 37.50 -35.29
N ALA A 569 -9.13 37.89 -34.40
CA ALA A 569 -9.43 37.11 -33.19
C ALA A 569 -10.02 35.73 -33.55
N SER A 570 -10.91 35.65 -34.54
CA SER A 570 -11.44 34.39 -35.05
C SER A 570 -10.37 33.53 -35.73
N LEU A 571 -9.47 34.11 -36.52
CA LEU A 571 -8.30 33.42 -37.09
C LEU A 571 -7.33 32.96 -36.00
N ALA A 572 -7.18 33.73 -34.93
CA ALA A 572 -6.34 33.38 -33.80
C ALA A 572 -6.88 32.18 -33.03
N ARG A 573 -8.19 32.12 -32.79
CA ARG A 573 -8.84 30.94 -32.19
C ARG A 573 -8.71 29.66 -33.03
N ARG A 574 -8.53 29.79 -34.36
CA ARG A 574 -8.21 28.66 -35.27
C ARG A 574 -6.72 28.30 -35.32
N GLY A 575 -5.86 29.02 -34.59
CA GLY A 575 -4.41 28.81 -34.58
C GLY A 575 -3.71 29.28 -35.85
N LEU A 576 -4.37 30.08 -36.70
CA LEU A 576 -3.77 30.61 -37.94
C LEU A 576 -2.93 31.88 -37.68
N THR A 577 -3.31 32.64 -36.65
CA THR A 577 -2.61 33.83 -36.19
C THR A 577 -2.43 33.83 -34.68
N PHE A 578 -1.49 34.61 -34.17
CA PHE A 578 -1.28 34.80 -32.74
C PHE A 578 -1.24 36.29 -32.42
N GLN A 579 -2.04 36.71 -31.44
CA GLN A 579 -1.98 38.07 -30.92
C GLN A 579 -0.77 38.20 -29.98
N VAL A 580 0.24 38.97 -30.37
CA VAL A 580 1.43 39.21 -29.53
C VAL A 580 1.10 40.27 -28.48
N VAL A 581 0.57 41.40 -28.94
CA VAL A 581 0.00 42.47 -28.11
C VAL A 581 -1.31 42.95 -28.73
N LYS A 582 -2.10 43.74 -27.98
CA LYS A 582 -3.36 44.30 -28.47
C LYS A 582 -3.17 44.97 -29.84
N ASP A 583 -4.03 44.61 -30.79
CA ASP A 583 -4.04 45.10 -32.17
C ASP A 583 -2.82 44.70 -33.04
N LEU A 584 -2.04 43.70 -32.62
CA LEU A 584 -0.90 43.18 -33.37
C LEU A 584 -0.92 41.64 -33.45
N TYR A 585 -1.06 41.12 -34.67
CA TYR A 585 -1.20 39.69 -34.94
C TYR A 585 -0.08 39.20 -35.86
N TYR A 586 0.38 37.98 -35.62
CA TYR A 586 1.42 37.31 -36.40
C TYR A 586 0.85 36.01 -36.99
N PRO A 587 1.19 35.66 -38.24
CA PRO A 587 0.91 34.32 -38.77
C PRO A 587 1.61 33.22 -37.96
N ALA A 588 1.00 32.04 -37.88
CA ALA A 588 1.57 30.90 -37.17
C ALA A 588 3.00 30.56 -37.63
N ALA A 589 3.24 30.48 -38.94
CA ALA A 589 4.56 30.21 -39.51
C ALA A 589 5.62 31.25 -39.12
N THR A 590 5.23 32.52 -38.96
CA THR A 590 6.13 33.58 -38.52
C THR A 590 6.50 33.39 -37.05
N ILE A 591 5.54 33.05 -36.19
CA ILE A 591 5.80 32.74 -34.78
C ILE A 591 6.72 31.53 -34.63
N GLU A 592 6.53 30.48 -35.43
CA GLU A 592 7.40 29.30 -35.42
C GLU A 592 8.86 29.65 -35.76
N ARG A 593 9.07 30.52 -36.77
CA ARG A 593 10.40 31.02 -37.12
C ARG A 593 11.01 31.88 -36.00
N LEU A 594 10.22 32.77 -35.40
CA LEU A 594 10.66 33.59 -34.26
C LEU A 594 10.99 32.73 -33.04
N ALA A 595 10.22 31.67 -32.79
CA ALA A 595 10.46 30.72 -31.73
C ALA A 595 11.74 29.90 -31.96
N ALA A 596 12.04 29.54 -33.22
CA ALA A 596 13.31 28.91 -33.60
C ALA A 596 14.50 29.85 -33.34
N LEU A 597 14.42 31.12 -33.76
CA LEU A 597 15.47 32.11 -33.46
C LEU A 597 15.66 32.32 -31.95
N ALA A 598 14.57 32.32 -31.19
CA ALA A 598 14.64 32.40 -29.73
C ALA A 598 15.36 31.18 -29.13
N ARG A 599 15.19 29.97 -29.71
CA ARG A 599 15.96 28.78 -29.33
C ARG A 599 17.43 28.91 -29.66
N ASP A 600 17.77 29.40 -30.84
CA ASP A 600 19.16 29.57 -31.26
C ASP A 600 19.90 30.55 -30.33
N CYS A 601 19.21 31.61 -29.89
CA CYS A 601 19.75 32.57 -28.92
C CYS A 601 20.06 31.94 -27.54
N LEU A 602 19.44 30.82 -27.17
CA LEU A 602 19.78 30.12 -25.90
C LEU A 602 21.18 29.52 -25.93
N ALA A 603 21.73 29.24 -27.11
CA ALA A 603 23.08 28.71 -27.28
C ALA A 603 24.16 29.80 -27.18
N LEU A 604 23.78 31.09 -27.13
CA LEU A 604 24.71 32.20 -26.98
C LEU A 604 25.22 32.31 -25.53
N PRO A 605 26.44 32.84 -25.30
CA PRO A 605 27.00 33.02 -23.97
C PRO A 605 26.13 33.86 -23.02
N GLU A 606 25.46 34.89 -23.55
CA GLU A 606 24.52 35.73 -22.80
C GLU A 606 23.13 35.09 -22.59
N GLY A 607 22.85 33.98 -23.27
CA GLY A 607 21.52 33.34 -23.33
C GLY A 607 20.47 34.21 -24.02
N LEU A 608 19.20 33.79 -23.96
CA LEU A 608 18.09 34.53 -24.56
C LEU A 608 17.75 35.78 -23.74
N GLN A 609 18.29 36.92 -24.17
CA GLN A 609 17.99 38.26 -23.65
C GLN A 609 17.34 39.14 -24.73
N ALA A 610 16.72 40.24 -24.30
CA ALA A 610 16.10 41.21 -25.22
C ALA A 610 17.09 41.77 -26.27
N ALA A 611 18.38 41.93 -25.93
CA ALA A 611 19.41 42.40 -26.86
C ALA A 611 19.74 41.32 -27.91
N SER A 612 20.10 40.11 -27.46
CA SER A 612 20.40 38.98 -28.37
C SER A 612 19.25 38.65 -29.32
N PHE A 613 18.00 38.68 -28.83
CA PHE A 613 16.82 38.39 -29.64
C PHE A 613 16.52 39.53 -30.64
N ARG A 614 16.72 40.79 -30.24
CA ARG A 614 16.64 41.95 -31.14
C ARG A 614 17.62 41.81 -32.30
N ASP A 615 18.87 41.46 -32.00
CA ASP A 615 19.94 41.36 -32.98
C ASP A 615 19.71 40.19 -33.93
N ALA A 616 19.21 39.05 -33.44
CA ALA A 616 18.86 37.89 -34.25
C ALA A 616 17.63 38.10 -35.15
N THR A 617 16.68 38.95 -34.75
CA THR A 617 15.44 39.21 -35.51
C THR A 617 15.49 40.46 -36.38
N GLY A 618 16.46 41.35 -36.16
CA GLY A 618 16.52 42.66 -36.82
C GLY A 618 15.42 43.64 -36.39
N LEU A 619 14.67 43.30 -35.34
CA LEU A 619 13.56 44.11 -34.84
C LEU A 619 14.02 45.24 -33.92
N GLY A 620 13.15 46.22 -33.66
CA GLY A 620 13.41 47.21 -32.60
C GLY A 620 13.32 46.60 -31.19
N ARG A 621 14.03 47.17 -30.20
CA ARG A 621 14.05 46.69 -28.80
C ARG A 621 12.64 46.50 -28.21
N LYS A 622 11.73 47.45 -28.48
CA LYS A 622 10.35 47.39 -28.00
C LYS A 622 9.62 46.15 -28.53
N ARG A 623 9.82 45.80 -29.80
CA ARG A 623 9.15 44.66 -30.44
C ARG A 623 9.72 43.33 -29.96
N ALA A 624 11.03 43.25 -29.83
CA ALA A 624 11.71 42.08 -29.27
C ALA A 624 11.18 41.75 -27.86
N ILE A 625 11.01 42.76 -27.00
CA ILE A 625 10.44 42.58 -25.65
C ILE A 625 9.00 42.06 -25.72
N GLN A 626 8.14 42.64 -26.58
CA GLN A 626 6.75 42.21 -26.74
C GLN A 626 6.64 40.73 -27.17
N LEU A 627 7.53 40.28 -28.06
CA LEU A 627 7.58 38.88 -28.49
C LEU A 627 8.07 37.94 -27.37
N LEU A 628 9.07 38.35 -26.59
CA LEU A 628 9.53 37.58 -25.43
C LEU A 628 8.46 37.49 -24.34
N GLU A 629 7.75 38.58 -24.08
CA GLU A 629 6.59 38.59 -23.17
C GLU A 629 5.45 37.69 -23.68
N PHE A 630 5.22 37.66 -24.99
CA PHE A 630 4.30 36.70 -25.61
C PHE A 630 4.76 35.26 -25.39
N PHE A 631 6.03 34.93 -25.64
CA PHE A 631 6.57 33.60 -25.41
C PHE A 631 6.49 33.15 -23.95
N ASP A 632 6.68 34.09 -23.00
CA ASP A 632 6.48 33.83 -21.59
C ASP A 632 5.00 33.57 -21.25
N ARG A 633 4.09 34.37 -21.83
CA ARG A 633 2.63 34.27 -21.63
C ARG A 633 2.08 32.95 -22.12
N VAL A 634 2.46 32.51 -23.33
CA VAL A 634 1.99 31.24 -23.91
C VAL A 634 2.68 30.02 -23.32
N GLY A 635 3.74 30.23 -22.52
CA GLY A 635 4.45 29.15 -21.82
C GLY A 635 5.56 28.50 -22.64
N TYR A 636 6.03 29.14 -23.71
CA TYR A 636 7.21 28.71 -24.44
C TYR A 636 8.48 28.97 -23.64
N THR A 637 8.62 30.18 -23.12
CA THR A 637 9.72 30.59 -22.24
C THR A 637 9.23 30.93 -20.83
N ARG A 638 10.19 31.20 -19.95
CA ARG A 638 9.95 31.85 -18.65
C ARG A 638 11.11 32.79 -18.35
N ARG A 639 10.80 34.06 -18.09
CA ARG A 639 11.77 35.03 -17.59
C ARG A 639 12.29 34.67 -16.19
N VAL A 640 13.62 34.67 -16.04
CA VAL A 640 14.35 34.53 -14.79
C VAL A 640 15.41 35.64 -14.75
N LYS A 641 15.17 36.67 -13.94
CA LYS A 641 15.95 37.92 -13.96
C LYS A 641 15.94 38.57 -15.35
N ASP A 642 17.11 38.64 -16.00
CA ASP A 642 17.30 39.28 -17.30
C ASP A 642 17.33 38.31 -18.49
N VAL A 643 17.29 37.00 -18.21
CA VAL A 643 17.30 35.94 -19.22
C VAL A 643 15.94 35.25 -19.30
N HIS A 644 15.59 34.77 -20.49
CA HIS A 644 14.44 33.92 -20.73
C HIS A 644 14.93 32.48 -20.89
N LEU A 645 14.39 31.56 -20.11
CA LEU A 645 14.72 30.14 -20.20
C LEU A 645 13.60 29.40 -20.93
N LEU A 646 13.97 28.40 -21.74
CA LEU A 646 12.99 27.49 -22.32
C LEU A 646 12.31 26.69 -21.20
N ARG A 647 11.00 26.49 -21.28
CA ARG A 647 10.33 25.62 -20.31
C ARG A 647 10.74 24.14 -20.54
N PRO A 648 11.06 23.38 -19.48
CA PRO A 648 11.40 21.96 -19.59
C PRO A 648 10.36 21.18 -20.41
N ASP A 649 10.83 20.37 -21.35
CA ASP A 649 10.08 19.56 -22.33
C ASP A 649 8.84 20.25 -22.93
N THR A 650 8.97 21.54 -23.25
CA THR A 650 7.98 22.23 -24.08
C THR A 650 8.00 21.64 -25.49
N VAL A 651 6.82 21.29 -26.00
CA VAL A 651 6.62 20.85 -27.40
C VAL A 651 6.11 21.99 -28.28
N LEU A 652 5.87 23.17 -27.69
CA LEU A 652 5.34 24.33 -28.40
C LEU A 652 6.33 24.81 -29.46
N PHE A 653 5.83 25.01 -30.67
CA PHE A 653 6.61 25.46 -31.84
C PHE A 653 7.84 24.55 -32.12
N GLY A 654 7.78 23.28 -31.72
CA GLY A 654 8.75 22.25 -32.09
C GLY A 654 8.58 21.85 -33.56
N ALA A 655 9.67 21.45 -34.23
CA ALA A 655 9.65 21.12 -35.65
C ALA A 655 8.77 19.87 -35.93
N SER A 656 7.68 20.04 -36.69
CA SER A 656 7.06 18.96 -37.45
C SER A 656 7.68 18.93 -38.86
N GLY A 657 8.52 17.92 -39.15
CA GLY A 657 9.09 17.80 -40.49
C GLY A 657 10.26 16.82 -40.70
N SER A 658 10.23 15.61 -40.12
CA SER A 658 10.80 14.48 -40.87
C SER A 658 9.79 14.12 -41.97
N SER A 659 10.06 14.54 -43.20
CA SER A 659 9.38 13.98 -44.36
C SER A 659 9.66 12.47 -44.38
N LYS A 660 8.63 11.65 -44.13
CA LYS A 660 8.60 10.30 -44.71
C LYS A 660 8.76 10.50 -46.22
N PRO A 661 9.74 9.86 -46.90
CA PRO A 661 9.73 9.84 -48.35
C PRO A 661 8.47 9.09 -48.77
N ALA A 662 7.70 9.69 -49.67
CA ALA A 662 6.61 9.01 -50.34
C ALA A 662 7.18 7.76 -51.02
N ALA A 663 6.52 6.62 -50.80
CA ALA A 663 6.82 5.41 -51.53
C ALA A 663 6.52 5.64 -53.02
N SER A 664 7.57 5.54 -53.83
CA SER A 664 7.53 5.02 -55.19
C SER A 664 8.55 3.89 -55.26
#